data_AF-A0A7J8CQG8-F1
#
_entry.id   AF-A0A7J8CQG8-F1
#
_cell.length_a   1.000
_cell.length_b   1.000
_cell.length_c   1.000
_cell.angle_alpha   90.00
_cell.angle_beta   90.00
_cell.angle_gamma   90.00
#
_symmetry.space_group_name_H-M   'P 1'
#
loop_
_entity.id
_entity.type
_entity.pdbx_description
1 polymer ?
#
loop_
_entity_poly.entity_id
_entity_poly.type
_entity_poly.pdbx_seq_one_letter_code
_entity_poly.pdbx_strand_id
1 'polypeptide(L)'
;MSKVLKDVVRSSGAEEPSMARAVVRSLGGFGLGLSLATAYGLLELLAEGLSPWGCLVGTLTLAAFLSLGMGFSRQGRTLLLVTIFGLVLQGPCANTLRNFTQASEAVACGAELALNQTAEMLERAKQPLVGALNKIKAIARKAKVVADSVRKFFRSIMDGVKHVARALRNVWYWLLHIGDVCNSELGNPYLKCARVFDDAKDSCMKVIPQAYHLCYVLMPFKLVLCGLASVVQVFCIIPKYVQPFLRKTMGTPVQKLINRVRKEFEFNVTATHYFSVDLNASRSLSQVALDLYEAVSMKLYRAREALALMGYATPLLLVLLYLQALFYRYGYLNWDSYDNIYITSRFLRMEAVRSKAGLPTVLPLTAHEARHYIKPGSIFLSRKEQIFSIPPILQLIRHLLLTLLLIFLDYAVFWVLDLARHQLQGEIVARSPVLVSITVEGSGYTGKIYRDLVSAFDVLQQGNITVLSRRCRLHPSEPNTTGYIVIGIMYGLCFFVTLFGSHVSRLRRVICASYYPSREQERISYLYNLLLSRRTNLLAALHRAVRRRAADQGHVSILQVLARRCFCLAPFINHFWRQQAYCLGCGQPQDEGATENFVSCSTPACRGLFCLTCFHHLDNTCSVCASPLSYQGELDLELDSSDEEGPRLWLAAARRKDPAQEGLLRQRLQEALGRTLSSTSSSEYSDLDEESP
;
A
#
# COMPACT_ATOMS: atom_id res chain seq x y z
N MET A 1 -42.99 41.13 71.65
CA MET A 1 -41.92 40.19 71.23
C MET A 1 -41.55 40.47 69.76
N SER A 2 -40.99 41.67 69.51
CA SER A 2 -40.80 42.27 68.18
C SER A 2 -39.40 42.89 68.06
N LYS A 3 -38.35 42.10 68.38
CA LYS A 3 -36.96 42.57 68.27
C LYS A 3 -35.89 41.51 68.04
N VAL A 4 -36.25 40.24 67.82
CA VAL A 4 -35.27 39.14 67.62
C VAL A 4 -35.34 38.51 66.23
N LEU A 5 -36.30 38.92 65.38
CA LEU A 5 -36.47 38.38 64.02
C LEU A 5 -36.18 39.42 62.92
N LYS A 6 -35.31 40.40 63.19
CA LYS A 6 -34.87 41.41 62.20
C LYS A 6 -33.38 41.34 61.86
N ASP A 7 -32.60 40.51 62.56
CA ASP A 7 -31.14 40.41 62.38
C ASP A 7 -30.68 39.19 61.57
N VAL A 8 -31.61 38.41 60.98
CA VAL A 8 -31.24 37.22 60.18
C VAL A 8 -31.39 37.44 58.66
N VAL A 9 -31.94 38.57 58.20
CA VAL A 9 -32.20 38.83 56.77
C VAL A 9 -31.30 39.92 56.19
N ARG A 10 -30.12 40.19 56.78
CA ARG A 10 -29.20 41.22 56.26
C ARG A 10 -27.72 40.80 56.32
N SER A 11 -27.37 39.74 55.59
CA SER A 11 -25.97 39.42 55.25
C SER A 11 -25.88 38.38 54.12
N SER A 12 -26.45 38.68 52.96
CA SER A 12 -26.20 37.93 51.71
C SER A 12 -25.92 38.96 50.63
N GLY A 13 -24.63 39.28 50.49
CA GLY A 13 -24.13 40.34 49.62
C GLY A 13 -22.62 40.46 49.75
N ALA A 14 -21.91 39.33 49.66
CA ALA A 14 -20.48 39.32 49.42
C ALA A 14 -20.30 38.99 47.93
N GLU A 15 -19.89 39.98 47.15
CA GLU A 15 -19.43 39.80 45.77
C GLU A 15 -18.35 38.71 45.74
N GLU A 16 -18.60 37.62 45.01
CA GLU A 16 -17.53 36.71 44.63
C GLU A 16 -16.47 37.49 43.83
N PRO A 17 -15.19 37.48 44.22
CA PRO A 17 -14.16 38.13 43.42
C PRO A 17 -14.01 37.35 42.10
N SER A 18 -14.45 37.97 41.00
CA SER A 18 -14.32 37.44 39.64
C SER A 18 -12.92 36.85 39.41
N MET A 19 -12.83 35.63 38.88
CA MET A 19 -11.58 34.95 38.46
C MET A 19 -10.60 35.87 37.72
N ALA A 20 -11.10 36.85 36.95
CA ALA A 20 -10.32 37.88 36.29
C ALA A 20 -9.43 38.70 37.25
N ARG A 21 -9.91 39.02 38.45
CA ARG A 21 -9.18 39.81 39.46
C ARG A 21 -8.05 39.00 40.09
N ALA A 22 -8.24 37.68 40.24
CA ALA A 22 -7.21 36.76 40.70
C ALA A 22 -6.13 36.54 39.63
N VAL A 23 -6.51 36.42 38.36
CA VAL A 23 -5.59 36.31 37.22
C VAL A 23 -4.77 37.60 37.05
N VAL A 24 -5.40 38.77 37.15
CA VAL A 24 -4.70 40.07 37.07
C VAL A 24 -3.74 40.26 38.25
N ARG A 25 -4.10 39.85 39.46
CA ARG A 25 -3.17 39.86 40.62
C ARG A 25 -2.00 38.90 40.43
N SER A 26 -2.24 37.72 39.86
CA SER A 26 -1.18 36.74 39.59
C SER A 26 -0.23 37.23 38.50
N LEU A 27 -0.74 37.79 37.41
CA LEU A 27 0.04 38.43 36.35
C LEU A 27 0.79 39.66 36.86
N GLY A 28 0.16 40.48 37.71
CA GLY A 28 0.79 41.63 38.34
C GLY A 28 1.93 41.24 39.28
N GLY A 29 1.72 40.21 40.12
CA GLY A 29 2.75 39.66 40.99
C GLY A 29 3.92 39.04 40.22
N PHE A 30 3.63 38.32 39.14
CA PHE A 30 4.64 37.78 38.23
C PHE A 30 5.44 38.88 37.53
N GLY A 31 4.75 39.90 37.00
CA GLY A 31 5.39 41.05 36.36
C GLY A 31 6.27 41.86 37.32
N LEU A 32 5.79 42.07 38.55
CA LEU A 32 6.54 42.78 39.58
C LEU A 32 7.75 41.96 40.06
N GLY A 33 7.59 40.65 40.25
CA GLY A 33 8.70 39.73 40.53
C GLY A 33 9.76 39.71 39.42
N LEU A 34 9.34 39.69 38.15
CA LEU A 34 10.24 39.74 37.00
C LEU A 34 10.99 41.09 36.94
N SER A 35 10.30 42.20 37.22
CA SER A 35 10.91 43.53 37.26
C SER A 35 11.92 43.70 38.38
N LEU A 36 11.66 43.13 39.56
CA LEU A 36 12.59 43.15 40.69
C LEU A 36 13.80 42.25 40.45
N ALA A 37 13.60 41.06 39.87
CA ALA A 37 14.69 40.16 39.53
C ALA A 37 15.60 40.73 38.44
N THR A 38 15.02 41.39 37.43
CA THR A 38 15.80 42.08 36.38
C THR A 38 16.53 43.30 36.93
N ALA A 39 15.89 44.11 37.77
CA ALA A 39 16.54 45.24 38.44
C ALA A 39 17.70 44.80 39.35
N TYR A 40 17.51 43.72 40.12
CA TYR A 40 18.55 43.14 40.97
C TYR A 40 19.73 42.63 40.14
N GLY A 41 19.47 41.88 39.06
CA GLY A 41 20.54 41.41 38.15
C GLY A 41 21.28 42.54 37.44
N LEU A 42 20.59 43.63 37.07
CA LEU A 42 21.21 44.84 36.52
C LEU A 42 22.08 45.56 37.56
N LEU A 43 21.65 45.60 38.82
CA LEU A 43 22.40 46.21 39.92
C LEU A 43 23.66 45.42 40.26
N GLU A 44 23.57 44.09 40.26
CA GLU A 44 24.71 43.18 40.48
C GLU A 44 25.73 43.24 39.33
N LEU A 45 25.25 43.31 38.07
CA LEU A 45 26.10 43.54 36.89
C LEU A 45 26.84 44.89 36.95
N LEU A 46 26.17 45.95 37.42
CA LEU A 46 26.78 47.26 37.62
C LEU A 46 27.80 47.27 38.78
N ALA A 47 27.56 46.47 39.84
CA ALA A 47 28.46 46.34 40.98
C ALA A 47 29.78 45.62 40.63
N GLU A 48 29.78 44.68 39.69
CA GLU A 48 30.99 44.01 39.20
C GLU A 48 31.79 44.81 38.16
N GLY A 49 31.34 46.02 37.78
CA GLY A 49 32.03 46.88 36.82
C GLY A 49 31.95 46.40 35.36
N LEU A 50 31.12 45.39 35.06
CA LEU A 50 30.84 44.95 33.70
C LEU A 50 29.68 45.75 33.10
N SER A 51 29.86 46.31 31.91
CA SER A 51 28.76 47.00 31.23
C SER A 51 27.59 46.02 30.99
N PRO A 52 26.36 46.31 31.47
CA PRO A 52 25.20 45.43 31.28
C PRO A 52 24.93 45.16 29.79
N TRP A 53 25.19 46.17 28.96
CA TRP A 53 25.08 46.07 27.51
C TRP A 53 26.15 45.13 26.93
N GLY A 54 27.41 45.19 27.40
CA GLY A 54 28.46 44.28 26.97
C GLY A 54 28.19 42.82 27.35
N CYS A 55 27.64 42.58 28.55
CA CYS A 55 27.22 41.23 28.97
C CYS A 55 26.03 40.72 28.15
N LEU A 56 25.02 41.56 27.89
CA LEU A 56 23.87 41.17 27.08
C LEU A 56 24.26 40.90 25.63
N VAL A 57 25.04 41.80 25.00
CA VAL A 57 25.56 41.60 23.64
C VAL A 57 26.45 40.36 23.59
N GLY A 58 27.39 40.19 24.53
CA GLY A 58 28.29 39.05 24.56
C GLY A 58 27.58 37.72 24.76
N THR A 59 26.54 37.68 25.59
CA THR A 59 25.73 36.47 25.78
C THR A 59 24.83 36.17 24.59
N LEU A 60 24.24 37.20 23.97
CA LEU A 60 23.42 37.06 22.76
C LEU A 60 24.26 36.64 21.55
N THR A 61 25.45 37.22 21.34
CA THR A 61 26.34 36.84 20.24
C THR A 61 26.86 35.42 20.43
N LEU A 62 27.30 35.06 21.64
CA LEU A 62 27.71 33.69 21.96
C LEU A 62 26.58 32.69 21.73
N ALA A 63 25.37 33.01 22.19
CA ALA A 63 24.20 32.15 21.99
C ALA A 63 23.78 32.08 20.52
N ALA A 64 23.95 33.15 19.74
CA ALA A 64 23.71 33.15 18.29
C ALA A 64 24.70 32.24 17.55
N PHE A 65 26.00 32.34 17.83
CA PHE A 65 27.00 31.46 17.22
C PHE A 65 26.82 30.00 17.63
N LEU A 66 26.47 29.75 18.89
CA LEU A 66 26.17 28.41 19.38
C LEU A 66 24.89 27.87 18.74
N SER A 67 23.82 28.66 18.64
CA SER A 67 22.56 28.23 18.02
C SER A 67 22.70 28.00 16.51
N LEU A 68 23.50 28.81 15.81
CA LEU A 68 23.86 28.55 14.40
C LEU A 68 24.61 27.21 14.27
N GLY A 69 25.54 26.93 15.18
CA GLY A 69 26.19 25.62 15.25
C GLY A 69 25.22 24.47 15.56
N MET A 70 24.22 24.73 16.41
CA MET A 70 23.15 23.77 16.72
C MET A 70 22.15 23.61 15.56
N GLY A 71 22.11 24.52 14.59
CA GLY A 71 21.43 24.34 13.31
C GLY A 71 22.00 23.16 12.50
N PHE A 72 23.26 22.76 12.76
CA PHE A 72 23.88 21.58 12.16
C PHE A 72 23.65 20.28 12.95
N SER A 73 22.91 20.36 14.06
CA SER A 73 22.60 19.24 14.93
C SER A 73 21.52 18.32 14.33
N ARG A 74 21.20 17.25 15.06
CA ARG A 74 20.10 16.32 14.71
C ARG A 74 18.78 17.08 14.52
N GLN A 75 18.48 18.06 15.37
CA GLN A 75 17.23 18.82 15.28
C GLN A 75 17.16 19.70 14.03
N GLY A 76 18.26 20.39 13.67
CA GLY A 76 18.29 21.22 12.45
C GLY A 76 18.15 20.40 11.16
N ARG A 77 18.74 19.20 11.12
CA ARG A 77 18.54 18.24 10.01
C ARG A 77 17.08 17.80 9.91
N THR A 78 16.43 17.53 11.04
CA THR A 78 15.00 17.18 11.06
C THR A 78 14.14 18.33 10.51
N LEU A 79 14.45 19.59 10.87
CA LEU A 79 13.76 20.75 10.32
C LEU A 79 13.87 20.80 8.79
N LEU A 80 15.09 20.68 8.26
CA LEU A 80 15.34 20.69 6.81
C LEU A 80 14.59 19.57 6.10
N LEU A 81 14.60 18.35 6.65
CA LEU A 81 13.87 17.22 6.08
C LEU A 81 12.35 17.44 6.08
N VAL A 82 11.80 18.06 7.13
CA VAL A 82 10.37 18.41 7.20
C VAL A 82 10.01 19.46 6.16
N THR A 83 10.84 20.49 5.99
CA THR A 83 10.65 21.51 4.95
C THR A 83 10.69 20.89 3.56
N ILE A 84 11.67 20.01 3.30
CA ILE A 84 11.77 19.26 2.03
C ILE A 84 10.53 18.42 1.80
N PHE A 85 10.07 17.67 2.79
CA PHE A 85 8.85 16.87 2.69
C PHE A 85 7.62 17.73 2.36
N GLY A 86 7.54 18.93 2.94
CA GLY A 86 6.50 19.89 2.60
C GLY A 86 6.54 20.37 1.14
N LEU A 87 7.73 20.67 0.63
CA LEU A 87 7.93 21.03 -0.78
C LEU A 87 7.57 19.88 -1.73
N VAL A 88 7.88 18.63 -1.36
CA VAL A 88 7.52 17.43 -2.12
C VAL A 88 6.00 17.20 -2.15
N LEU A 89 5.32 17.41 -1.02
CA LEU A 89 3.85 17.33 -0.94
C LEU A 89 3.16 18.40 -1.78
N GLN A 90 3.68 19.62 -1.78
CA GLN A 90 3.10 20.76 -2.50
C GLN A 90 3.47 20.80 -3.98
N GLY A 91 4.62 20.24 -4.36
CA GLY A 91 5.11 20.16 -5.73
C GLY A 91 4.69 18.86 -6.43
N PRO A 92 5.58 17.85 -6.52
CA PRO A 92 5.38 16.65 -7.33
C PRO A 92 4.11 15.89 -6.94
N CYS A 93 3.86 15.64 -5.64
CA CYS A 93 2.67 14.87 -5.24
C CYS A 93 1.36 15.58 -5.61
N ALA A 94 1.31 16.91 -5.46
CA ALA A 94 0.13 17.69 -5.82
C ALA A 94 -0.05 17.75 -7.35
N ASN A 95 1.05 17.84 -8.11
CA ASN A 95 1.01 17.84 -9.56
C ASN A 95 0.55 16.48 -10.11
N THR A 96 1.08 15.39 -9.59
CA THR A 96 0.68 14.02 -9.96
C THR A 96 -0.81 13.81 -9.68
N LEU A 97 -1.29 14.26 -8.51
CA LEU A 97 -2.71 14.17 -8.19
C LEU A 97 -3.56 15.00 -9.16
N ARG A 98 -3.15 16.22 -9.49
CA ARG A 98 -3.85 17.07 -10.47
C ARG A 98 -3.93 16.39 -11.84
N ASN A 99 -2.83 15.82 -12.31
CA ASN A 99 -2.77 15.06 -13.55
C ASN A 99 -3.70 13.83 -13.54
N PHE A 100 -3.71 13.08 -12.44
CA PHE A 100 -4.63 11.95 -12.27
C PHE A 100 -6.09 12.39 -12.31
N THR A 101 -6.42 13.53 -11.69
CA THR A 101 -7.80 14.05 -11.67
C THR A 101 -8.27 14.49 -13.04
N GLN A 102 -7.45 15.24 -13.77
CA GLN A 102 -7.74 15.61 -15.15
C GLN A 102 -7.89 14.38 -16.05
N ALA A 103 -7.10 13.33 -15.81
CA ALA A 103 -7.24 12.08 -16.52
C ALA A 103 -8.58 11.39 -16.24
N SER A 104 -8.98 11.30 -14.96
CA SER A 104 -10.28 10.72 -14.58
C SER A 104 -11.46 11.50 -15.16
N GLU A 105 -11.40 12.84 -15.17
CA GLU A 105 -12.44 13.69 -15.77
C GLU A 105 -12.53 13.51 -17.28
N ALA A 106 -11.39 13.44 -17.98
CA ALA A 106 -11.36 13.21 -19.42
C ALA A 106 -11.92 11.83 -19.79
N VAL A 107 -11.59 10.78 -19.02
CA VAL A 107 -12.13 9.43 -19.22
C VAL A 107 -13.63 9.38 -18.95
N ALA A 108 -14.11 10.03 -17.88
CA ALA A 108 -15.53 10.12 -17.58
C ALA A 108 -16.31 10.86 -18.69
N CYS A 109 -15.77 11.99 -19.17
CA CYS A 109 -16.33 12.74 -20.30
C CYS A 109 -16.40 11.90 -21.58
N GLY A 110 -15.31 11.19 -21.92
CA GLY A 110 -15.26 10.33 -23.09
C GLY A 110 -16.27 9.18 -23.02
N ALA A 111 -16.45 8.59 -21.85
CA ALA A 111 -17.41 7.51 -21.66
C ALA A 111 -18.87 8.00 -21.68
N GLU A 112 -19.18 9.18 -21.12
CA GLU A 112 -20.51 9.79 -21.24
C GLU A 112 -20.85 10.15 -22.69
N LEU A 113 -19.86 10.67 -23.44
CA LEU A 113 -20.02 10.95 -24.86
C LEU A 113 -20.30 9.67 -25.65
N ALA A 114 -19.53 8.60 -25.39
CA ALA A 114 -19.74 7.30 -26.03
C ALA A 114 -21.14 6.75 -25.73
N LEU A 115 -21.60 6.82 -24.47
CA LEU A 115 -22.95 6.40 -24.09
C LEU A 115 -24.04 7.21 -24.82
N ASN A 116 -23.94 8.54 -24.83
CA ASN A 116 -24.92 9.38 -25.53
C ASN A 116 -24.96 9.12 -27.04
N GLN A 117 -23.79 8.95 -27.67
CA GLN A 117 -23.72 8.60 -29.10
C GLN A 117 -24.30 7.21 -29.38
N THR A 118 -24.01 6.21 -28.54
CA THR A 118 -24.60 4.87 -28.70
C THR A 118 -26.11 4.88 -28.52
N ALA A 119 -26.65 5.66 -27.58
CA ALA A 119 -28.09 5.81 -27.38
C ALA A 119 -28.76 6.47 -28.60
N GLU A 120 -28.15 7.51 -29.18
CA GLU A 120 -28.66 8.16 -30.39
C GLU A 120 -28.66 7.21 -31.59
N MET A 121 -27.57 6.44 -31.80
CA MET A 121 -27.50 5.44 -32.87
C MET A 121 -28.54 4.32 -32.69
N LEU A 122 -28.78 3.89 -31.46
CA LEU A 122 -29.78 2.89 -31.14
C LEU A 122 -31.21 3.37 -31.44
N GLU A 123 -31.52 4.64 -31.12
CA GLU A 123 -32.83 5.22 -31.44
C GLU A 123 -33.01 5.38 -32.96
N ARG A 124 -31.94 5.73 -33.70
CA ARG A 124 -31.98 5.75 -35.18
C ARG A 124 -32.20 4.36 -35.77
N ALA A 125 -31.58 3.31 -35.22
CA ALA A 125 -31.76 1.93 -35.68
C ALA A 125 -33.16 1.36 -35.38
N LYS A 126 -33.81 1.85 -34.33
CA LYS A 126 -35.16 1.43 -33.93
C LYS A 126 -36.25 1.88 -34.91
N GLN A 127 -36.13 3.05 -35.52
CA GLN A 127 -37.12 3.59 -36.46
C GLN A 127 -37.48 2.63 -37.62
N PRO A 128 -36.52 2.12 -38.42
CA PRO A 128 -36.82 1.18 -39.50
C PRO A 128 -37.42 -0.15 -38.99
N LEU A 129 -37.01 -0.58 -37.79
CA LEU A 129 -37.51 -1.82 -37.17
C LEU A 129 -38.99 -1.71 -36.77
N VAL A 130 -39.39 -0.58 -36.17
CA VAL A 130 -40.80 -0.26 -35.89
C VAL A 130 -41.61 -0.15 -37.18
N GLY A 131 -41.03 0.43 -38.24
CA GLY A 131 -41.63 0.48 -39.57
C GLY A 131 -41.93 -0.91 -40.16
N ALA A 132 -40.95 -1.82 -40.11
CA ALA A 132 -41.10 -3.20 -40.58
C ALA A 132 -42.16 -3.97 -39.77
N LEU A 133 -42.17 -3.84 -38.44
CA LEU A 133 -43.17 -4.45 -37.56
C LEU A 133 -44.59 -3.96 -37.87
N ASN A 134 -44.76 -2.66 -38.13
CA ASN A 134 -46.05 -2.10 -38.55
C ASN A 134 -46.53 -2.66 -39.89
N LYS A 135 -45.62 -2.87 -40.86
CA LYS A 135 -45.94 -3.53 -42.14
C LYS A 135 -46.34 -4.99 -41.96
N ILE A 136 -45.68 -5.74 -41.07
CA ILE A 136 -46.07 -7.13 -40.74
C ILE A 136 -47.44 -7.15 -40.08
N LYS A 137 -47.70 -6.25 -39.13
CA LYS A 137 -49.02 -6.09 -38.49
C LYS A 137 -50.12 -5.75 -39.51
N ALA A 138 -49.81 -4.96 -40.53
CA ALA A 138 -50.74 -4.66 -41.61
C ALA A 138 -51.09 -5.89 -42.46
N ILE A 139 -50.11 -6.76 -42.78
CA ILE A 139 -50.38 -8.04 -43.45
C ILE A 139 -51.27 -8.91 -42.56
N ALA A 140 -50.92 -9.07 -41.29
CA ALA A 140 -51.67 -9.90 -40.35
C ALA A 140 -53.13 -9.43 -40.23
N ARG A 141 -53.38 -8.11 -40.23
CA ARG A 141 -54.73 -7.54 -40.27
C ARG A 141 -55.47 -7.88 -41.57
N LYS A 142 -54.82 -7.77 -42.73
CA LYS A 142 -55.43 -8.13 -44.02
C LYS A 142 -55.75 -9.63 -44.11
N ALA A 143 -54.83 -10.48 -43.67
CA ALA A 143 -55.04 -11.93 -43.57
C ALA A 143 -56.21 -12.26 -42.63
N LYS A 144 -56.34 -11.54 -41.51
CA LYS A 144 -57.47 -11.67 -40.61
C LYS A 144 -58.81 -11.35 -41.27
N VAL A 145 -58.89 -10.27 -42.06
CA VAL A 145 -60.12 -9.92 -42.82
C VAL A 145 -60.51 -11.03 -43.80
N VAL A 146 -59.53 -11.59 -44.53
CA VAL A 146 -59.76 -12.70 -45.45
C VAL A 146 -60.29 -13.91 -44.69
N ALA A 147 -59.61 -14.30 -43.62
CA ALA A 147 -59.97 -15.50 -42.89
C ALA A 147 -61.27 -15.34 -42.07
N ASP A 148 -61.65 -14.12 -41.66
CA ASP A 148 -62.99 -13.80 -41.15
C ASP A 148 -64.07 -13.88 -42.24
N SER A 149 -63.75 -13.48 -43.48
CA SER A 149 -64.67 -13.61 -44.62
C SER A 149 -64.91 -15.08 -44.96
N VAL A 150 -63.84 -15.89 -44.99
CA VAL A 150 -63.91 -17.35 -45.14
C VAL A 150 -64.76 -17.96 -44.01
N ARG A 151 -64.53 -17.54 -42.76
CA ARG A 151 -65.34 -17.98 -41.60
C ARG A 151 -66.82 -17.66 -41.76
N LYS A 152 -67.17 -16.46 -42.25
CA LYS A 152 -68.57 -16.08 -42.54
C LYS A 152 -69.19 -16.96 -43.64
N PHE A 153 -68.47 -17.19 -44.72
CA PHE A 153 -68.91 -18.06 -45.82
C PHE A 153 -69.19 -19.49 -45.33
N PHE A 154 -68.26 -20.08 -44.57
CA PHE A 154 -68.45 -21.42 -44.00
C PHE A 154 -69.59 -21.49 -42.99
N ARG A 155 -69.85 -20.43 -42.21
CA ARG A 155 -71.05 -20.37 -41.35
C ARG A 155 -72.33 -20.40 -42.16
N SER A 156 -72.41 -19.64 -43.26
CA SER A 156 -73.58 -19.63 -44.15
C SER A 156 -73.86 -21.02 -44.72
N ILE A 157 -72.82 -21.73 -45.19
CA ILE A 157 -72.95 -23.11 -45.67
C ILE A 157 -73.43 -24.02 -44.53
N MET A 158 -72.79 -23.94 -43.37
CA MET A 158 -73.13 -24.77 -42.21
C MET A 158 -74.58 -24.52 -41.74
N ASP A 159 -75.07 -23.28 -41.79
CA ASP A 159 -76.45 -22.97 -41.42
C ASP A 159 -77.42 -23.53 -42.46
N GLY A 160 -77.11 -23.46 -43.75
CA GLY A 160 -77.84 -24.18 -44.81
C GLY A 160 -77.90 -25.70 -44.54
N VAL A 161 -76.77 -26.32 -44.20
CA VAL A 161 -76.70 -27.74 -43.81
C VAL A 161 -77.53 -28.01 -42.56
N LYS A 162 -77.54 -27.12 -41.57
CA LYS A 162 -78.42 -27.26 -40.38
C LYS A 162 -79.90 -27.14 -40.74
N HIS A 163 -80.29 -26.31 -41.70
CA HIS A 163 -81.67 -26.21 -42.17
C HIS A 163 -82.09 -27.50 -42.86
N VAL A 164 -81.25 -28.04 -43.76
CA VAL A 164 -81.47 -29.34 -44.41
C VAL A 164 -81.53 -30.47 -43.36
N ALA A 165 -80.61 -30.49 -42.41
CA ALA A 165 -80.62 -31.47 -41.32
C ALA A 165 -81.87 -31.36 -40.43
N ARG A 166 -82.38 -30.14 -40.17
CA ARG A 166 -83.64 -29.94 -39.44
C ARG A 166 -84.84 -30.41 -40.26
N ALA A 167 -84.90 -30.12 -41.55
CA ALA A 167 -85.95 -30.59 -42.44
C ALA A 167 -85.94 -32.12 -42.55
N LEU A 168 -84.77 -32.72 -42.78
CA LEU A 168 -84.57 -34.17 -42.75
C LEU A 168 -84.98 -34.77 -41.41
N ARG A 169 -84.68 -34.12 -40.29
CA ARG A 169 -85.13 -34.58 -38.96
C ARG A 169 -86.65 -34.54 -38.81
N ASN A 170 -87.31 -33.54 -39.39
CA ASN A 170 -88.78 -33.44 -39.34
C ASN A 170 -89.43 -34.50 -40.24
N VAL A 171 -88.91 -34.69 -41.46
CA VAL A 171 -89.32 -35.79 -42.37
C VAL A 171 -89.05 -37.15 -41.72
N TRP A 172 -87.93 -37.28 -41.01
CA TRP A 172 -87.55 -38.48 -40.27
C TRP A 172 -88.53 -38.79 -39.14
N TYR A 173 -88.91 -37.78 -38.36
CA TYR A 173 -89.88 -37.94 -37.28
C TYR A 173 -91.25 -38.37 -37.83
N TRP A 174 -91.67 -37.79 -38.96
CA TRP A 174 -92.88 -38.23 -39.66
C TRP A 174 -92.79 -39.69 -40.12
N LEU A 175 -91.68 -40.10 -40.75
CA LEU A 175 -91.47 -41.46 -41.24
C LEU A 175 -91.40 -42.51 -40.11
N LEU A 176 -90.91 -42.13 -38.93
CA LEU A 176 -90.93 -42.99 -37.74
C LEU A 176 -92.36 -43.20 -37.24
N HIS A 177 -93.17 -42.15 -37.23
CA HIS A 177 -94.51 -42.21 -36.65
C HIS A 177 -95.55 -42.83 -37.60
N ILE A 178 -95.33 -42.75 -38.93
CA ILE A 178 -96.25 -43.34 -39.91
C ILE A 178 -96.37 -44.86 -39.77
N GLY A 179 -95.30 -45.55 -39.31
CA GLY A 179 -95.34 -46.98 -39.03
C GLY A 179 -96.26 -47.34 -37.85
N ASP A 180 -96.27 -46.50 -36.81
CA ASP A 180 -97.15 -46.67 -35.65
C ASP A 180 -98.62 -46.37 -35.99
N VAL A 181 -98.85 -45.34 -36.81
CA VAL A 181 -100.19 -45.00 -37.35
C VAL A 181 -100.71 -46.11 -38.28
N CYS A 182 -99.84 -46.67 -39.13
CA CYS A 182 -100.18 -47.79 -40.03
C CYS A 182 -100.69 -49.01 -39.25
N ASN A 183 -100.02 -49.38 -38.15
CA ASN A 183 -100.42 -50.51 -37.31
C ASN A 183 -101.71 -50.25 -36.51
N SER A 184 -101.98 -49.01 -36.12
CA SER A 184 -103.16 -48.67 -35.29
C SER A 184 -104.45 -48.49 -36.10
N GLU A 185 -104.39 -47.88 -37.29
CA GLU A 185 -105.57 -47.58 -38.10
C GLU A 185 -106.03 -48.74 -38.99
N LEU A 186 -105.09 -49.47 -39.63
CA LEU A 186 -105.45 -50.53 -40.59
C LEU A 186 -105.84 -51.85 -39.90
N GLY A 187 -105.37 -52.12 -38.69
CA GLY A 187 -105.61 -53.39 -37.99
C GLY A 187 -105.16 -54.60 -38.82
N ASN A 188 -105.81 -55.76 -38.65
CA ASN A 188 -105.58 -56.92 -39.52
C ASN A 188 -106.57 -56.89 -40.71
N PRO A 189 -106.13 -56.55 -41.94
CA PRO A 189 -107.02 -56.40 -43.10
C PRO A 189 -107.73 -57.70 -43.51
N TYR A 190 -107.12 -58.86 -43.26
CA TYR A 190 -107.73 -60.16 -43.51
C TYR A 190 -109.02 -60.35 -42.69
N LEU A 191 -108.99 -59.96 -41.41
CA LEU A 191 -110.12 -60.10 -40.48
C LEU A 191 -111.30 -59.20 -40.82
N LYS A 192 -111.05 -57.99 -41.36
CA LYS A 192 -112.12 -57.09 -41.84
C LYS A 192 -112.77 -57.63 -43.11
N CYS A 193 -111.97 -58.10 -44.08
CA CYS A 193 -112.50 -58.71 -45.31
C CYS A 193 -113.31 -59.98 -45.03
N ALA A 194 -112.79 -60.86 -44.17
CA ALA A 194 -113.45 -62.11 -43.81
C ALA A 194 -114.85 -61.90 -43.21
N ARG A 195 -115.01 -60.85 -42.39
CA ARG A 195 -116.29 -60.48 -41.76
C ARG A 195 -117.38 -60.13 -42.78
N VAL A 196 -117.05 -59.41 -43.84
CA VAL A 196 -118.02 -59.02 -44.88
C VAL A 196 -118.59 -60.26 -45.58
N PHE A 197 -117.75 -61.24 -45.89
CA PHE A 197 -118.19 -62.49 -46.50
C PHE A 197 -119.01 -63.37 -45.55
N ASP A 198 -118.63 -63.41 -44.27
CA ASP A 198 -119.40 -64.14 -43.25
C ASP A 198 -120.80 -63.51 -43.05
N ASP A 199 -120.88 -62.18 -42.95
CA ASP A 199 -122.15 -61.44 -42.80
C ASP A 199 -123.06 -61.61 -44.03
N ALA A 200 -122.49 -61.63 -45.23
CA ALA A 200 -123.25 -61.87 -46.47
C ALA A 200 -123.81 -63.30 -46.53
N LYS A 201 -123.01 -64.30 -46.13
CA LYS A 201 -123.43 -65.70 -46.04
C LYS A 201 -124.57 -65.87 -45.02
N ASP A 202 -124.41 -65.30 -43.83
CA ASP A 202 -125.38 -65.41 -42.74
C ASP A 202 -126.68 -64.68 -43.08
N SER A 203 -126.60 -63.53 -43.78
CA SER A 203 -127.77 -62.82 -44.29
C SER A 203 -128.51 -63.62 -45.37
N CYS A 204 -127.78 -64.27 -46.29
CA CYS A 204 -128.37 -65.16 -47.31
C CYS A 204 -129.13 -66.33 -46.66
N MET A 205 -128.56 -66.97 -45.63
CA MET A 205 -129.22 -68.08 -44.93
C MET A 205 -130.51 -67.67 -44.21
N LYS A 206 -130.61 -66.42 -43.74
CA LYS A 206 -131.84 -65.90 -43.13
C LYS A 206 -132.98 -65.68 -44.14
N VAL A 207 -132.66 -65.29 -45.37
CA VAL A 207 -133.66 -64.92 -46.39
C VAL A 207 -134.20 -66.14 -47.13
N ILE A 208 -133.37 -67.17 -47.38
CA ILE A 208 -133.76 -68.35 -48.18
C ILE A 208 -133.45 -69.65 -47.41
N PRO A 209 -134.22 -69.99 -46.36
CA PRO A 209 -133.93 -71.15 -45.51
C PRO A 209 -134.11 -72.49 -46.25
N GLN A 210 -134.99 -72.55 -47.25
CA GLN A 210 -135.28 -73.77 -48.01
C GLN A 210 -134.16 -74.17 -49.00
N ALA A 211 -133.25 -73.26 -49.33
CA ALA A 211 -132.14 -73.49 -50.28
C ALA A 211 -130.79 -73.04 -49.72
N TYR A 212 -130.51 -73.37 -48.44
CA TYR A 212 -129.32 -72.91 -47.71
C TYR A 212 -127.98 -73.26 -48.38
N HIS A 213 -127.92 -74.31 -49.21
CA HIS A 213 -126.70 -74.76 -49.91
C HIS A 213 -126.19 -73.74 -50.93
N LEU A 214 -127.07 -72.93 -51.54
CA LEU A 214 -126.68 -71.87 -52.48
C LEU A 214 -125.89 -70.75 -51.79
N CYS A 215 -126.15 -70.48 -50.50
CA CYS A 215 -125.45 -69.43 -49.75
C CYS A 215 -123.98 -69.79 -49.46
N TYR A 216 -123.60 -71.07 -49.47
CA TYR A 216 -122.21 -71.50 -49.26
C TYR A 216 -121.30 -71.25 -50.47
N VAL A 217 -121.85 -70.97 -51.65
CA VAL A 217 -121.09 -70.65 -52.88
C VAL A 217 -120.21 -69.40 -52.71
N LEU A 218 -120.53 -68.52 -51.75
CA LEU A 218 -119.73 -67.32 -51.44
C LEU A 218 -118.43 -67.62 -50.66
N MET A 219 -118.32 -68.76 -49.99
CA MET A 219 -117.21 -69.07 -49.08
C MET A 219 -115.85 -69.36 -49.75
N PRO A 220 -115.76 -70.03 -50.92
CA PRO A 220 -114.48 -70.21 -51.61
C PRO A 220 -113.86 -68.87 -52.03
N PHE A 221 -114.68 -67.89 -52.41
CA PHE A 221 -114.22 -66.55 -52.80
C PHE A 221 -113.63 -65.76 -51.63
N LYS A 222 -114.10 -66.00 -50.40
CA LYS A 222 -113.55 -65.40 -49.17
C LYS A 222 -112.04 -65.65 -49.03
N LEU A 223 -111.58 -66.88 -49.23
CA LEU A 223 -110.18 -67.25 -48.99
C LEU A 223 -109.24 -66.57 -50.00
N VAL A 224 -109.66 -66.53 -51.28
CA VAL A 224 -108.86 -65.95 -52.37
C VAL A 224 -108.82 -64.43 -52.29
N LEU A 225 -109.99 -63.78 -52.10
CA LEU A 225 -110.08 -62.33 -52.09
C LEU A 225 -109.51 -61.72 -50.81
N CYS A 226 -109.75 -62.34 -49.64
CA CYS A 226 -109.19 -61.84 -48.39
C CYS A 226 -107.71 -62.19 -48.19
N GLY A 227 -107.21 -63.26 -48.80
CA GLY A 227 -105.78 -63.58 -48.83
C GLY A 227 -104.94 -62.47 -49.47
N LEU A 228 -105.44 -61.86 -50.55
CA LEU A 228 -104.79 -60.72 -51.22
C LEU A 228 -104.73 -59.44 -50.37
N ALA A 229 -105.64 -59.28 -49.40
CA ALA A 229 -105.65 -58.11 -48.51
C ALA A 229 -104.46 -58.05 -47.54
N SER A 230 -103.75 -59.18 -47.32
CA SER A 230 -102.58 -59.26 -46.43
C SER A 230 -101.30 -58.61 -46.99
N VAL A 231 -101.22 -58.39 -48.31
CA VAL A 231 -100.05 -57.77 -48.97
C VAL A 231 -99.83 -56.32 -48.53
N VAL A 232 -100.89 -55.62 -48.13
CA VAL A 232 -100.83 -54.23 -47.65
C VAL A 232 -100.02 -54.10 -46.35
N GLN A 233 -99.91 -55.16 -45.56
CA GLN A 233 -99.24 -55.15 -44.24
C GLN A 233 -97.71 -55.05 -44.35
N VAL A 234 -97.12 -55.37 -45.50
CA VAL A 234 -95.67 -55.28 -45.74
C VAL A 234 -95.18 -53.82 -45.66
N PHE A 235 -95.99 -52.86 -46.08
CA PHE A 235 -95.64 -51.43 -45.99
C PHE A 235 -95.49 -50.93 -44.55
N CYS A 236 -96.17 -51.54 -43.58
CA CYS A 236 -96.05 -51.15 -42.16
C CYS A 236 -94.76 -51.67 -41.48
N ILE A 237 -94.03 -52.63 -42.07
CA ILE A 237 -92.84 -53.28 -41.46
C ILE A 237 -91.52 -52.63 -41.91
N ILE A 238 -91.50 -52.03 -43.11
CA ILE A 238 -90.32 -51.37 -43.72
C ILE A 238 -89.67 -50.31 -42.80
N PRO A 239 -90.42 -49.44 -42.07
CA PRO A 239 -89.80 -48.41 -41.22
C PRO A 239 -88.91 -48.96 -40.09
N LYS A 240 -89.18 -50.18 -39.60
CA LYS A 240 -88.46 -50.77 -38.45
C LYS A 240 -87.03 -51.22 -38.79
N TYR A 241 -86.78 -51.58 -40.05
CA TYR A 241 -85.45 -52.06 -40.50
C TYR A 241 -84.51 -50.93 -40.93
N VAL A 242 -85.05 -49.77 -41.31
CA VAL A 242 -84.30 -48.62 -41.85
C VAL A 242 -83.66 -47.75 -40.74
N GLN A 243 -84.17 -47.86 -39.51
CA GLN A 243 -83.82 -47.05 -38.35
C GLN A 243 -82.34 -47.14 -37.88
N PRO A 244 -81.73 -48.32 -37.66
CA PRO A 244 -80.36 -48.40 -37.17
C PRO A 244 -79.31 -48.05 -38.22
N PHE A 245 -79.59 -48.33 -39.51
CA PHE A 245 -78.66 -48.08 -40.61
C PHE A 245 -78.42 -46.58 -40.84
N LEU A 246 -79.47 -45.75 -40.72
CA LEU A 246 -79.36 -44.32 -41.01
C LEU A 246 -78.73 -43.52 -39.86
N ARG A 247 -78.99 -43.87 -38.59
CA ARG A 247 -78.38 -43.18 -37.43
C ARG A 247 -76.85 -43.30 -37.42
N LYS A 248 -76.32 -44.47 -37.80
CA LYS A 248 -74.88 -44.75 -37.80
C LYS A 248 -74.17 -44.12 -39.01
N THR A 249 -74.85 -44.02 -40.15
CA THR A 249 -74.26 -43.54 -41.40
C THR A 249 -74.25 -42.01 -41.54
N MET A 250 -75.26 -41.29 -41.05
CA MET A 250 -75.40 -39.85 -41.33
C MET A 250 -75.17 -38.91 -40.13
N GLY A 251 -75.57 -39.29 -38.91
CA GLY A 251 -75.59 -38.34 -37.78
C GLY A 251 -74.21 -37.97 -37.22
N THR A 252 -73.46 -38.97 -36.76
CA THR A 252 -72.16 -38.77 -36.09
C THR A 252 -71.02 -38.31 -37.00
N PRO A 253 -70.85 -38.79 -38.25
CA PRO A 253 -69.74 -38.34 -39.09
C PRO A 253 -69.91 -36.89 -39.55
N VAL A 254 -71.12 -36.45 -39.90
CA VAL A 254 -71.38 -35.08 -40.36
C VAL A 254 -71.05 -34.05 -39.28
N GLN A 255 -71.44 -34.31 -38.03
CA GLN A 255 -71.18 -33.38 -36.93
C GLN A 255 -69.69 -33.31 -36.55
N LYS A 256 -68.97 -34.42 -36.67
CA LYS A 256 -67.51 -34.48 -36.47
C LYS A 256 -66.76 -33.73 -37.57
N LEU A 257 -67.21 -33.83 -38.82
CA LEU A 257 -66.64 -33.09 -39.95
C LEU A 257 -66.80 -31.57 -39.76
N ILE A 258 -68.00 -31.13 -39.38
CA ILE A 258 -68.31 -29.71 -39.12
C ILE A 258 -67.40 -29.12 -38.03
N ASN A 259 -67.21 -29.84 -36.92
CA ASN A 259 -66.37 -29.35 -35.83
C ASN A 259 -64.88 -29.34 -36.17
N ARG A 260 -64.42 -30.27 -37.02
CA ARG A 260 -63.03 -30.27 -37.52
C ARG A 260 -62.76 -29.04 -38.38
N VAL A 261 -63.66 -28.77 -39.33
CA VAL A 261 -63.56 -27.58 -40.21
C VAL A 261 -63.59 -26.29 -39.40
N ARG A 262 -64.42 -26.19 -38.35
CA ARG A 262 -64.48 -24.99 -37.50
C ARG A 262 -63.14 -24.68 -36.81
N LYS A 263 -62.43 -25.69 -36.31
CA LYS A 263 -61.17 -25.51 -35.57
C LYS A 263 -60.02 -25.02 -36.45
N GLU A 264 -59.97 -25.43 -37.71
CA GLU A 264 -58.93 -24.98 -38.65
C GLU A 264 -58.98 -23.47 -38.94
N PHE A 265 -60.09 -22.80 -38.64
CA PHE A 265 -60.30 -21.38 -38.96
C PHE A 265 -60.34 -20.45 -37.74
N GLU A 266 -59.93 -20.90 -36.56
CA GLU A 266 -59.78 -20.07 -35.35
C GLU A 266 -58.34 -19.57 -35.22
N PHE A 267 -58.07 -18.35 -35.70
CA PHE A 267 -56.78 -17.69 -35.51
C PHE A 267 -56.98 -16.41 -34.68
N ASN A 268 -56.18 -16.27 -33.62
CA ASN A 268 -56.07 -15.05 -32.83
C ASN A 268 -54.64 -14.53 -32.97
N VAL A 269 -54.49 -13.30 -33.48
CA VAL A 269 -53.17 -12.69 -33.69
C VAL A 269 -53.05 -11.48 -32.77
N THR A 270 -52.24 -11.62 -31.74
CA THR A 270 -51.85 -10.54 -30.81
C THR A 270 -50.36 -10.23 -31.01
N ALA A 271 -50.06 -9.02 -31.48
CA ALA A 271 -48.68 -8.54 -31.63
C ALA A 271 -48.46 -7.35 -30.69
N THR A 272 -47.82 -7.63 -29.56
CA THR A 272 -47.36 -6.65 -28.57
C THR A 272 -45.84 -6.59 -28.61
N HIS A 273 -45.28 -5.45 -29.01
CA HIS A 273 -43.84 -5.21 -28.99
C HIS A 273 -43.55 -4.14 -27.94
N TYR A 274 -42.74 -4.50 -26.94
CA TYR A 274 -42.16 -3.55 -26.00
C TYR A 274 -40.65 -3.61 -26.20
N PHE A 275 -40.07 -2.55 -26.76
CA PHE A 275 -38.62 -2.37 -26.78
C PHE A 275 -38.27 -1.47 -25.59
N SER A 276 -38.04 -2.05 -24.42
CA SER A 276 -37.41 -1.35 -23.30
C SER A 276 -35.91 -1.64 -23.37
N VAL A 277 -35.14 -0.61 -23.72
CA VAL A 277 -33.68 -0.65 -23.54
C VAL A 277 -33.40 0.13 -22.27
N ASP A 278 -33.30 -0.61 -21.17
CA ASP A 278 -33.02 -0.02 -19.87
C ASP A 278 -31.51 0.13 -19.71
N LEU A 279 -31.00 1.33 -19.99
CA LEU A 279 -29.64 1.73 -19.60
C LEU A 279 -29.63 2.07 -18.10
N ASN A 280 -29.81 1.06 -17.25
CA ASN A 280 -29.78 1.22 -15.79
C ASN A 280 -28.34 1.35 -15.29
N ALA A 281 -27.74 2.52 -15.50
CA ALA A 281 -26.54 2.92 -14.78
C ALA A 281 -26.97 3.55 -13.44
N SER A 282 -26.62 2.90 -12.32
CA SER A 282 -26.94 3.40 -10.97
C SER A 282 -26.21 4.68 -10.59
N ARG A 283 -25.10 4.98 -11.28
CA ARG A 283 -24.32 6.22 -11.17
C ARG A 283 -23.74 6.60 -12.53
N SER A 284 -23.61 7.91 -12.78
CA SER A 284 -22.86 8.38 -13.94
C SER A 284 -21.36 8.14 -13.74
N LEU A 285 -20.62 7.94 -14.83
CA LEU A 285 -19.17 7.76 -14.76
C LEU A 285 -18.46 9.02 -14.24
N SER A 286 -19.05 10.19 -14.45
CA SER A 286 -18.64 11.46 -13.82
C SER A 286 -18.77 11.46 -12.29
N GLN A 287 -19.85 10.90 -11.74
CA GLN A 287 -20.04 10.79 -10.29
C GLN A 287 -18.99 9.86 -9.66
N VAL A 288 -18.64 8.76 -10.33
CA VAL A 288 -17.59 7.84 -9.83
C VAL A 288 -16.22 8.50 -9.83
N ALA A 289 -15.89 9.28 -10.86
CA ALA A 289 -14.63 10.03 -10.92
C ALA A 289 -14.54 11.12 -9.83
N LEU A 290 -15.65 11.84 -9.58
CA LEU A 290 -15.75 12.84 -8.52
C LEU A 290 -15.61 12.23 -7.12
N ASP A 291 -16.30 11.12 -6.84
CA ASP A 291 -16.19 10.41 -5.57
C ASP A 291 -14.74 9.94 -5.29
N LEU A 292 -14.04 9.46 -6.34
CA LEU A 292 -12.65 9.05 -6.23
C LEU A 292 -11.72 10.23 -5.94
N TYR A 293 -11.96 11.38 -6.58
CA TYR A 293 -11.22 12.61 -6.32
C TYR A 293 -11.41 13.10 -4.89
N GLU A 294 -12.65 13.15 -4.41
CA GLU A 294 -12.98 13.63 -3.07
C GLU A 294 -12.36 12.73 -1.99
N ALA A 295 -12.37 11.42 -2.18
CA ALA A 295 -11.72 10.48 -1.27
C ALA A 295 -10.20 10.69 -1.17
N VAL A 296 -9.53 10.98 -2.29
CA VAL A 296 -8.08 11.19 -2.32
C VAL A 296 -7.71 12.57 -1.79
N SER A 297 -8.45 13.61 -2.15
CA SER A 297 -8.21 14.99 -1.71
C SER A 297 -8.41 15.13 -0.20
N MET A 298 -9.39 14.45 0.39
CA MET A 298 -9.62 14.44 1.84
C MET A 298 -8.46 13.83 2.62
N LYS A 299 -7.82 12.77 2.10
CA LYS A 299 -6.61 12.20 2.73
C LYS A 299 -5.41 13.13 2.63
N LEU A 300 -5.24 13.81 1.50
CA LEU A 300 -4.15 14.75 1.27
C LEU A 300 -4.32 16.04 2.09
N TYR A 301 -5.56 16.50 2.28
CA TYR A 301 -5.89 17.65 3.11
C TYR A 301 -5.42 17.45 4.55
N ARG A 302 -5.69 16.28 5.15
CA ARG A 302 -5.16 15.94 6.48
C ARG A 302 -3.64 15.99 6.56
N ALA A 303 -2.95 15.55 5.50
CA ALA A 303 -1.49 15.61 5.43
C ALA A 303 -0.97 17.06 5.31
N ARG A 304 -1.64 17.92 4.53
CA ARG A 304 -1.33 19.35 4.43
C ARG A 304 -1.59 20.10 5.74
N GLU A 305 -2.67 19.78 6.43
CA GLU A 305 -3.00 20.37 7.73
C GLU A 305 -1.99 19.96 8.81
N ALA A 306 -1.58 18.69 8.82
CA ALA A 306 -0.49 18.22 9.67
C ALA A 306 0.86 18.93 9.37
N LEU A 307 1.16 19.17 8.08
CA LEU A 307 2.34 19.93 7.67
C LEU A 307 2.25 21.41 8.12
N ALA A 308 1.07 22.03 8.04
CA ALA A 308 0.83 23.39 8.53
C ALA A 308 1.02 23.48 10.06
N LEU A 309 0.53 22.48 10.81
CA LEU A 309 0.76 22.34 12.25
C LEU A 309 2.26 22.21 12.57
N MET A 310 3.02 21.44 11.77
CA MET A 310 4.49 21.39 11.91
C MET A 310 5.17 22.73 11.57
N GLY A 311 4.61 23.52 10.66
CA GLY A 311 5.06 24.90 10.39
C GLY A 311 5.08 25.76 11.65
N TYR A 312 4.00 25.71 12.46
CA TYR A 312 3.92 26.39 13.75
C TYR A 312 4.89 25.84 14.81
N ALA A 313 5.40 24.61 14.65
CA ALA A 313 6.42 24.03 15.52
C ALA A 313 7.86 24.53 15.19
N THR A 314 8.06 25.19 14.05
CA THR A 314 9.36 25.76 13.64
C THR A 314 9.91 26.80 14.64
N PRO A 315 9.14 27.82 15.10
CA PRO A 315 9.61 28.75 16.14
C PRO A 315 9.89 28.05 17.47
N LEU A 316 9.10 27.04 17.84
CA LEU A 316 9.36 26.23 19.03
C LEU A 316 10.71 25.50 18.90
N LEU A 317 11.03 24.98 17.72
CA LEU A 317 12.31 24.34 17.46
C LEU A 317 13.50 25.32 17.57
N LEU A 318 13.34 26.56 17.09
CA LEU A 318 14.35 27.61 17.25
C LEU A 318 14.60 27.94 18.73
N VAL A 319 13.54 28.04 19.53
CA VAL A 319 13.65 28.22 20.99
C VAL A 319 14.35 27.02 21.63
N LEU A 320 14.03 25.78 21.21
CA LEU A 320 14.71 24.58 21.69
C LEU A 320 16.21 24.57 21.35
N LEU A 321 16.59 24.97 20.14
CA LEU A 321 18.00 25.08 19.73
C LEU A 321 18.76 26.10 20.60
N TYR A 322 18.12 27.23 20.92
CA TYR A 322 18.67 28.24 21.83
C TYR A 322 18.83 27.69 23.27
N LEU A 323 17.80 27.03 23.80
CA LEU A 323 17.87 26.40 25.12
C LEU A 323 18.97 25.33 25.19
N GLN A 324 19.13 24.52 24.14
CA GLN A 324 20.22 23.53 24.10
C GLN A 324 21.61 24.17 24.06
N ALA A 325 21.77 25.31 23.38
CA ALA A 325 23.02 26.08 23.42
C ALA A 325 23.32 26.57 24.84
N LEU A 326 22.31 27.04 25.58
CA LEU A 326 22.45 27.43 26.99
C LEU A 326 22.80 26.25 27.89
N PHE A 327 22.13 25.10 27.72
CA PHE A 327 22.45 23.88 28.48
C PHE A 327 23.87 23.39 28.21
N TYR A 328 24.32 23.44 26.96
CA TYR A 328 25.71 23.10 26.63
C TYR A 328 26.69 24.05 27.33
N ARG A 329 26.44 25.36 27.28
CA ARG A 329 27.27 26.36 27.98
C ARG A 329 27.29 26.09 29.49
N TYR A 330 26.14 25.78 30.09
CA TYR A 330 26.03 25.47 31.51
C TYR A 330 26.86 24.23 31.87
N GLY A 331 26.69 23.12 31.14
CA GLY A 331 27.48 21.90 31.35
C GLY A 331 28.98 22.12 31.14
N TYR A 332 29.35 22.92 30.15
CA TYR A 332 30.73 23.28 29.86
C TYR A 332 31.42 24.01 31.02
N LEU A 333 30.71 24.91 31.69
CA LEU A 333 31.25 25.76 32.76
C LEU A 333 31.31 25.04 34.11
N ASN A 334 30.39 24.12 34.36
CA ASN A 334 30.23 23.51 35.67
C ASN A 334 30.88 22.12 35.79
N TRP A 335 31.01 21.36 34.69
CA TRP A 335 31.49 19.98 34.74
C TRP A 335 32.77 19.78 33.92
N ASP A 336 33.88 19.46 34.60
CA ASP A 336 35.19 19.32 33.94
C ASP A 336 35.30 18.10 33.01
N SER A 337 34.50 17.06 33.26
CA SER A 337 34.47 15.83 32.45
C SER A 337 33.61 15.96 31.19
N TYR A 338 32.74 16.98 31.11
CA TYR A 338 31.76 17.12 30.03
C TYR A 338 32.43 17.54 28.72
N ASP A 339 32.40 16.70 27.68
CA ASP A 339 32.99 16.99 26.35
C ASP A 339 34.50 17.37 26.43
N ASN A 340 35.25 16.74 27.33
CA ASN A 340 36.67 16.98 27.59
C ASN A 340 37.57 15.87 27.01
N ILE A 341 37.45 15.63 25.70
CA ILE A 341 38.19 14.58 24.97
C ILE A 341 39.28 15.14 24.05
N TYR A 342 39.61 16.42 24.15
CA TYR A 342 40.42 17.13 23.16
C TYR A 342 41.83 17.44 23.66
N ILE A 343 42.83 17.15 22.82
CA ILE A 343 44.23 17.53 23.06
C ILE A 343 44.49 18.84 22.33
N THR A 344 44.55 19.92 23.09
CA THR A 344 44.72 21.30 22.59
C THR A 344 46.20 21.70 22.48
N SER A 345 46.48 22.80 21.79
CA SER A 345 47.84 23.39 21.75
C SER A 345 48.34 23.79 23.14
N ARG A 346 47.46 24.25 24.04
CA ARG A 346 47.78 24.55 25.44
C ARG A 346 48.18 23.30 26.22
N PHE A 347 47.49 22.17 26.00
CA PHE A 347 47.87 20.88 26.57
C PHE A 347 49.30 20.50 26.14
N LEU A 348 49.61 20.60 24.84
CA LEU A 348 50.95 20.31 24.30
C LEU A 348 52.02 21.26 24.85
N ARG A 349 51.69 22.53 25.08
CA ARG A 349 52.60 23.50 25.72
C ARG A 349 52.91 23.11 27.17
N MET A 350 51.89 22.70 27.92
CA MET A 350 52.06 22.25 29.32
C MET A 350 52.93 20.99 29.39
N GLU A 351 52.72 20.04 28.47
CA GLU A 351 53.56 18.85 28.30
C GLU A 351 55.03 19.23 28.03
N ALA A 352 55.27 20.17 27.11
CA ALA A 352 56.63 20.60 26.75
C ALA A 352 57.37 21.24 27.94
N VAL A 353 56.69 22.06 28.75
CA VAL A 353 57.27 22.67 29.96
C VAL A 353 57.60 21.60 31.00
N ARG A 354 56.68 20.66 31.27
CA ARG A 354 56.91 19.57 32.22
C ARG A 354 58.03 18.62 31.77
N SER A 355 58.09 18.33 30.48
CA SER A 355 59.15 17.50 29.89
C SER A 355 60.53 18.16 30.04
N LYS A 356 60.63 19.49 29.89
CA LYS A 356 61.89 20.22 30.12
C LYS A 356 62.29 20.23 31.59
N ALA A 357 61.30 20.23 32.49
CA ALA A 357 61.50 20.19 33.93
C ALA A 357 61.76 18.77 34.49
N GLY A 358 61.82 17.73 33.63
CA GLY A 358 62.01 16.34 34.08
C GLY A 358 60.83 15.74 34.84
N LEU A 359 59.64 16.36 34.76
CA LEU A 359 58.43 15.87 35.42
C LEU A 359 57.74 14.77 34.58
N PRO A 360 56.93 13.90 35.20
CA PRO A 360 56.22 12.85 34.46
C PRO A 360 55.28 13.45 33.40
N THR A 361 55.36 12.85 32.22
CA THR A 361 54.75 13.26 30.95
C THR A 361 53.63 12.30 30.54
N VAL A 362 52.66 12.79 29.78
CA VAL A 362 51.50 12.01 29.31
C VAL A 362 51.71 11.48 27.89
N LEU A 363 52.61 12.06 27.09
CA LEU A 363 52.93 11.57 25.75
C LEU A 363 54.14 10.64 25.76
N PRO A 364 54.19 9.56 24.94
CA PRO A 364 53.26 9.22 23.86
C PRO A 364 51.93 8.62 24.34
N LEU A 365 50.87 8.81 23.53
CA LEU A 365 49.59 8.14 23.75
C LEU A 365 49.69 6.68 23.31
N THR A 366 49.06 5.78 24.06
CA THR A 366 48.87 4.40 23.60
C THR A 366 47.93 4.37 22.39
N ALA A 367 47.99 3.32 21.56
CA ALA A 367 47.12 3.17 20.39
C ALA A 367 45.62 3.23 20.75
N HIS A 368 45.24 2.77 21.94
CA HIS A 368 43.86 2.86 22.43
C HIS A 368 43.48 4.28 22.85
N GLU A 369 44.36 5.00 23.55
CA GLU A 369 44.15 6.40 23.95
C GLU A 369 44.09 7.33 22.72
N ALA A 370 44.94 7.11 21.72
CA ALA A 370 44.97 7.88 20.47
C ALA A 370 43.66 7.78 19.67
N ARG A 371 42.89 6.69 19.83
CA ARG A 371 41.55 6.54 19.23
C ARG A 371 40.47 7.33 19.98
N HIS A 372 40.68 7.60 21.27
CA HIS A 372 39.70 8.28 22.12
C HIS A 372 39.89 9.79 22.17
N TYR A 373 41.15 10.25 22.26
CA TYR A 373 41.48 11.68 22.37
C TYR A 373 41.81 12.29 21.02
N ILE A 374 41.22 13.45 20.73
CA ILE A 374 41.20 14.04 19.38
C ILE A 374 41.85 15.42 19.41
N LYS A 375 42.54 15.81 18.34
CA LYS A 375 42.98 17.21 18.16
C LYS A 375 41.82 18.04 17.59
N PRO A 376 41.46 19.19 18.18
CA PRO A 376 40.31 19.99 17.72
C PRO A 376 40.32 20.32 16.21
N GLY A 377 41.50 20.63 15.68
CA GLY A 377 41.69 21.02 14.28
C GLY A 377 41.93 19.85 13.30
N SER A 378 41.78 18.59 13.71
CA SER A 378 41.97 17.47 12.78
C SER A 378 40.82 17.41 11.77
N ILE A 379 41.13 17.30 10.48
CA ILE A 379 40.12 17.12 9.43
C ILE A 379 39.56 15.69 9.48
N PHE A 380 40.35 14.72 9.94
CA PHE A 380 39.90 13.35 10.09
C PHE A 380 38.91 13.18 11.24
N LEU A 381 37.82 12.45 10.96
CA LEU A 381 36.81 12.05 11.94
C LEU A 381 37.32 10.84 12.75
N SER A 382 37.12 10.88 14.06
CA SER A 382 37.37 9.73 14.94
C SER A 382 36.39 8.59 14.64
N ARG A 383 36.77 7.33 14.92
CA ARG A 383 35.88 6.16 14.79
C ARG A 383 34.53 6.37 15.46
N LYS A 384 34.50 7.03 16.62
CA LYS A 384 33.23 7.34 17.31
C LYS A 384 32.37 8.30 16.48
N GLU A 385 32.96 9.37 15.96
CA GLU A 385 32.25 10.36 15.14
C GLU A 385 31.80 9.76 13.79
N GLN A 386 32.58 8.85 13.20
CA GLN A 386 32.20 8.12 12.00
C GLN A 386 30.94 7.27 12.26
N ILE A 387 30.95 6.45 13.32
CA ILE A 387 29.80 5.61 13.69
C ILE A 387 28.55 6.47 13.94
N PHE A 388 28.68 7.62 14.61
CA PHE A 388 27.57 8.54 14.82
C PHE A 388 27.10 9.28 13.55
N SER A 389 27.96 9.41 12.53
CA SER A 389 27.63 10.09 11.27
C SER A 389 26.90 9.19 10.27
N ILE A 390 27.02 7.86 10.38
CA ILE A 390 26.40 6.90 9.45
C ILE A 390 24.85 6.96 9.47
N PRO A 391 24.14 6.89 10.61
CA PRO A 391 22.67 6.83 10.61
C PRO A 391 21.98 8.04 9.95
N PRO A 392 22.42 9.30 10.20
CA PRO A 392 21.89 10.46 9.48
C PRO A 392 22.10 10.41 7.96
N ILE A 393 23.24 9.90 7.51
CA ILE A 393 23.54 9.76 6.07
C ILE A 393 22.61 8.71 5.44
N LEU A 394 22.44 7.55 6.08
CA LEU A 394 21.52 6.52 5.61
C LEU A 394 20.06 7.02 5.58
N GLN A 395 19.65 7.79 6.59
CA GLN A 395 18.32 8.41 6.61
C GLN A 395 18.14 9.40 5.46
N LEU A 396 19.16 10.21 5.16
CA LEU A 396 19.15 11.16 4.05
C LEU A 396 19.07 10.43 2.69
N ILE A 397 19.89 9.41 2.47
CA ILE A 397 19.89 8.59 1.24
C ILE A 397 18.51 7.96 1.03
N ARG A 398 17.91 7.38 2.07
CA ARG A 398 16.56 6.80 2.00
C ARG A 398 15.51 7.85 1.60
N HIS A 399 15.56 9.04 2.19
CA HIS A 399 14.60 10.11 1.89
C HIS A 399 14.80 10.69 0.48
N LEU A 400 16.05 10.82 0.05
CA LEU A 400 16.43 11.22 -1.30
C LEU A 400 15.90 10.22 -2.35
N LEU A 401 16.11 8.92 -2.13
CA LEU A 401 15.62 7.86 -3.03
C LEU A 401 14.10 7.90 -3.16
N LEU A 402 13.38 8.04 -2.05
CA LEU A 402 11.92 8.14 -2.05
C LEU A 402 11.44 9.40 -2.79
N THR A 403 12.15 10.52 -2.64
CA THR A 403 11.79 11.76 -3.34
C THR A 403 12.09 11.68 -4.83
N LEU A 404 13.22 11.08 -5.21
CA LEU A 404 13.57 10.85 -6.62
C LEU A 404 12.51 9.95 -7.29
N LEU A 405 12.04 8.91 -6.59
CA LEU A 405 10.95 8.07 -7.07
C LEU A 405 9.64 8.86 -7.29
N LEU A 406 9.29 9.77 -6.38
CA LEU A 406 8.11 10.62 -6.52
C LEU A 406 8.24 11.63 -7.68
N ILE A 407 9.41 12.23 -7.86
CA ILE A 407 9.68 13.12 -8.99
C ILE A 407 9.61 12.33 -10.31
N PHE A 408 10.22 11.14 -10.35
CA PHE A 408 10.13 10.25 -11.51
C PHE A 408 8.67 9.87 -11.80
N LEU A 409 7.88 9.54 -10.78
CA LEU A 409 6.45 9.24 -10.95
C LEU A 409 5.69 10.42 -11.54
N ASP A 410 5.96 11.65 -11.09
CA ASP A 410 5.31 12.83 -11.64
C ASP A 410 5.63 13.05 -13.12
N TYR A 411 6.91 12.93 -13.50
CA TYR A 411 7.33 12.98 -14.90
C TYR A 411 6.74 11.83 -15.72
N ALA A 412 6.71 10.61 -15.18
CA ALA A 412 6.17 9.45 -15.86
C ALA A 412 4.66 9.61 -16.11
N VAL A 413 3.90 10.09 -15.11
CA VAL A 413 2.46 10.36 -15.25
C VAL A 413 2.24 11.46 -16.29
N PHE A 414 2.97 12.57 -16.21
CA PHE A 414 2.92 13.62 -17.23
C PHE A 414 3.19 13.06 -18.63
N TRP A 415 4.27 12.28 -18.80
CA TRP A 415 4.69 11.75 -20.10
C TRP A 415 3.70 10.73 -20.67
N VAL A 416 3.14 9.85 -19.84
CA VAL A 416 2.09 8.91 -20.25
C VAL A 416 0.82 9.64 -20.67
N LEU A 417 0.41 10.70 -19.94
CA LEU A 417 -0.75 11.49 -20.30
C LEU A 417 -0.52 12.34 -21.55
N ASP A 418 0.69 12.85 -21.77
CA ASP A 418 1.02 13.60 -22.99
C ASP A 418 1.12 12.68 -24.21
N LEU A 419 1.71 11.48 -24.04
CA LEU A 419 1.69 10.44 -25.06
C LEU A 419 0.26 10.03 -25.40
N ALA A 420 -0.58 9.82 -24.38
CA ALA A 420 -2.00 9.55 -24.58
C ALA A 420 -2.67 10.70 -25.33
N ARG A 421 -2.42 11.96 -24.94
CA ARG A 421 -2.93 13.15 -25.63
C ARG A 421 -2.47 13.22 -27.09
N HIS A 422 -1.26 12.76 -27.41
CA HIS A 422 -0.74 12.74 -28.78
C HIS A 422 -1.40 11.63 -29.61
N GLN A 423 -1.47 10.41 -29.08
CA GLN A 423 -2.08 9.26 -29.78
C GLN A 423 -3.61 9.39 -29.94
N LEU A 424 -4.25 10.02 -28.95
CA LEU A 424 -5.70 10.24 -28.93
C LEU A 424 -6.15 11.48 -29.73
N GLN A 425 -5.25 12.16 -30.44
CA GLN A 425 -5.62 13.25 -31.37
C GLN A 425 -6.27 12.76 -32.67
N GLY A 426 -6.12 11.48 -33.00
CA GLY A 426 -6.89 10.86 -34.07
C GLY A 426 -8.35 10.66 -33.65
N GLU A 427 -9.30 11.00 -34.52
CA GLU A 427 -10.69 10.55 -34.36
C GLU A 427 -10.71 9.02 -34.47
N ILE A 428 -10.66 8.31 -33.34
CA ILE A 428 -10.83 6.85 -33.32
C ILE A 428 -12.31 6.60 -33.59
N VAL A 429 -12.63 6.46 -34.88
CA VAL A 429 -13.93 5.97 -35.32
C VAL A 429 -13.91 4.46 -35.07
N ALA A 430 -14.67 4.01 -34.09
CA ALA A 430 -14.89 2.59 -33.87
C ALA A 430 -15.71 2.04 -35.05
N ARG A 431 -15.04 1.55 -36.08
CA ARG A 431 -15.69 0.86 -37.21
C ARG A 431 -15.87 -0.61 -36.87
N SER A 432 -17.03 -1.17 -37.19
CA SER A 432 -17.18 -2.63 -37.26
C SER A 432 -16.22 -3.16 -38.33
N PRO A 433 -15.32 -4.10 -38.01
CA PRO A 433 -14.30 -4.59 -38.96
C PRO A 433 -14.89 -5.40 -40.13
N VAL A 434 -16.18 -5.74 -40.09
CA VAL A 434 -16.88 -6.45 -41.17
C VAL A 434 -18.16 -5.70 -41.50
N LEU A 435 -18.16 -4.94 -42.61
CA LEU A 435 -19.39 -4.46 -43.24
C LEU A 435 -20.01 -5.61 -44.03
N VAL A 436 -21.25 -5.98 -43.70
CA VAL A 436 -21.99 -7.02 -44.42
C VAL A 436 -23.05 -6.33 -45.26
N SER A 437 -22.74 -6.11 -46.54
CA SER A 437 -23.68 -5.54 -47.51
C SER A 437 -24.67 -6.62 -47.97
N ILE A 438 -25.92 -6.56 -47.49
CA ILE A 438 -26.99 -7.48 -47.88
C ILE A 438 -27.88 -6.78 -48.92
N THR A 439 -27.85 -7.23 -50.18
CA THR A 439 -28.71 -6.68 -51.23
C THR A 439 -29.96 -7.55 -51.41
N VAL A 440 -31.15 -6.96 -51.23
CA VAL A 440 -32.44 -7.67 -51.40
C VAL A 440 -33.01 -7.42 -52.79
N GLU A 441 -32.93 -8.41 -53.67
CA GLU A 441 -33.51 -8.38 -55.02
C GLU A 441 -34.99 -8.79 -55.00
N GLY A 442 -35.83 -8.03 -55.72
CA GLY A 442 -37.27 -8.26 -55.83
C GLY A 442 -38.14 -7.07 -55.38
N SER A 443 -39.17 -6.74 -56.17
CA SER A 443 -40.11 -5.62 -55.94
C SER A 443 -41.32 -5.99 -55.07
N GLY A 444 -41.41 -7.26 -54.64
CA GLY A 444 -42.52 -7.78 -53.84
C GLY A 444 -42.62 -7.20 -52.43
N TYR A 445 -43.77 -7.43 -51.78
CA TYR A 445 -44.04 -6.94 -50.41
C TYR A 445 -43.02 -7.49 -49.40
N THR A 446 -42.66 -8.77 -49.52
CA THR A 446 -41.63 -9.42 -48.70
C THR A 446 -40.26 -8.77 -48.90
N GLY A 447 -39.90 -8.42 -50.13
CA GLY A 447 -38.67 -7.69 -50.44
C GLY A 447 -38.60 -6.31 -49.76
N LYS A 448 -39.74 -5.61 -49.65
CA LYS A 448 -39.81 -4.34 -48.89
C LYS A 448 -39.57 -4.52 -47.39
N ILE A 449 -40.08 -5.59 -46.77
CA ILE A 449 -39.83 -5.87 -45.35
C ILE A 449 -38.36 -6.19 -45.10
N TYR A 450 -37.78 -7.07 -45.92
CA TYR A 450 -36.36 -7.40 -45.78
C TYR A 450 -35.46 -6.19 -46.04
N ARG A 451 -35.81 -5.31 -46.97
CA ARG A 451 -35.08 -4.05 -47.20
C ARG A 451 -35.12 -3.12 -46.00
N ASP A 452 -36.27 -2.98 -45.33
CA ASP A 452 -36.36 -2.19 -44.09
C ASP A 452 -35.50 -2.81 -42.97
N LEU A 453 -35.50 -4.14 -42.82
CA LEU A 453 -34.67 -4.83 -41.83
C LEU A 453 -33.17 -4.68 -42.11
N VAL A 454 -32.76 -4.84 -43.37
CA VAL A 454 -31.38 -4.62 -43.81
C VAL A 454 -30.96 -3.18 -43.57
N SER A 455 -31.83 -2.20 -43.84
CA SER A 455 -31.52 -0.79 -43.59
C SER A 455 -31.27 -0.48 -42.12
N ALA A 456 -31.97 -1.16 -41.19
CA ALA A 456 -31.72 -1.03 -39.76
C ALA A 456 -30.33 -1.54 -39.35
N PHE A 457 -29.90 -2.65 -39.96
CA PHE A 457 -28.59 -3.25 -39.74
C PHE A 457 -27.48 -2.40 -40.36
N ASP A 458 -27.71 -1.84 -41.55
CA ASP A 458 -26.77 -0.96 -42.24
C ASP A 458 -26.54 0.35 -41.48
N VAL A 459 -27.59 0.94 -40.88
CA VAL A 459 -27.49 2.12 -40.00
C VAL A 459 -26.63 1.84 -38.75
N LEU A 460 -26.71 0.63 -38.19
CA LEU A 460 -25.86 0.21 -37.06
C LEU A 460 -24.40 -0.03 -37.47
N GLN A 461 -24.16 -0.50 -38.71
CA GLN A 461 -22.81 -0.78 -39.21
C GLN A 461 -22.07 0.45 -39.75
N GLN A 462 -22.79 1.37 -40.39
CA GLN A 462 -22.24 2.60 -40.98
C GLN A 462 -22.18 3.77 -39.99
N GLY A 463 -22.77 3.63 -38.81
CA GLY A 463 -22.73 4.64 -37.76
C GLY A 463 -21.29 4.92 -37.31
N ASN A 464 -20.75 6.08 -37.66
CA ASN A 464 -19.46 6.52 -37.15
C ASN A 464 -19.62 6.96 -35.69
N ILE A 465 -19.20 6.12 -34.74
CA ILE A 465 -19.11 6.50 -33.33
C ILE A 465 -17.71 7.06 -33.10
N THR A 466 -17.63 8.37 -32.88
CA THR A 466 -16.37 9.06 -32.55
C THR A 466 -16.17 8.98 -31.04
N VAL A 467 -15.41 7.99 -30.57
CA VAL A 467 -15.26 7.73 -29.12
C VAL A 467 -14.53 8.87 -28.40
N LEU A 468 -13.77 9.71 -29.12
CA LEU A 468 -13.08 10.87 -28.56
C LEU A 468 -13.34 12.15 -29.36
N SER A 469 -14.09 13.08 -28.76
CA SER A 469 -14.28 14.44 -29.27
C SER A 469 -13.26 15.40 -28.67
N ARG A 470 -12.93 16.50 -29.36
CA ARG A 470 -12.07 17.60 -28.87
C ARG A 470 -12.49 18.14 -27.49
N ARG A 471 -13.75 17.96 -27.09
CA ARG A 471 -14.29 18.40 -25.78
C ARG A 471 -13.69 17.66 -24.58
N CYS A 472 -13.30 16.38 -24.73
CA CYS A 472 -12.78 15.57 -23.61
C CYS A 472 -11.25 15.44 -23.66
N ARG A 473 -10.54 16.45 -24.20
CA ARG A 473 -9.10 16.38 -24.40
C ARG A 473 -8.36 16.49 -23.07
N LEU A 474 -7.45 15.54 -22.83
CA LEU A 474 -6.49 15.58 -21.73
C LEU A 474 -5.59 16.83 -21.86
N HIS A 475 -5.46 17.58 -20.77
CA HIS A 475 -4.54 18.71 -20.67
C HIS A 475 -3.61 18.50 -19.47
N PRO A 476 -2.55 17.69 -19.63
CA PRO A 476 -1.65 17.35 -18.54
C PRO A 476 -0.91 18.59 -18.03
N SER A 477 -0.77 18.73 -16.71
CA SER A 477 0.00 19.77 -16.07
C SER A 477 1.48 19.41 -16.03
N GLU A 478 2.30 20.32 -16.57
CA GLU A 478 3.75 20.17 -16.64
C GLU A 478 4.40 20.22 -15.24
N PRO A 479 5.39 19.36 -14.97
CA PRO A 479 6.15 19.40 -13.73
C PRO A 479 6.93 20.72 -13.57
N ASN A 480 6.87 21.35 -12.40
CA ASN A 480 7.52 22.63 -12.15
C ASN A 480 9.04 22.46 -11.94
N THR A 481 9.84 22.79 -12.96
CA THR A 481 11.30 22.68 -12.93
C THR A 481 11.93 23.53 -11.83
N THR A 482 11.44 24.76 -11.61
CA THR A 482 11.96 25.64 -10.55
C THR A 482 11.73 25.05 -9.16
N GLY A 483 10.55 24.45 -8.94
CA GLY A 483 10.24 23.75 -7.69
C GLY A 483 11.20 22.59 -7.41
N TYR A 484 11.56 21.83 -8.44
CA TYR A 484 12.49 20.70 -8.32
C TYR A 484 13.94 21.15 -8.08
N ILE A 485 14.35 22.26 -8.67
CA ILE A 485 15.65 22.88 -8.39
C ILE A 485 15.71 23.31 -6.91
N VAL A 486 14.65 23.94 -6.37
CA VAL A 486 14.59 24.33 -4.95
C VAL A 486 14.66 23.10 -4.04
N ILE A 487 13.94 22.01 -4.36
CA ILE A 487 14.04 20.74 -3.60
C ILE A 487 15.48 20.21 -3.64
N GLY A 488 16.13 20.24 -4.81
CA GLY A 488 17.53 19.83 -4.98
C GLY A 488 18.51 20.66 -4.16
N ILE A 489 18.36 21.99 -4.16
CA ILE A 489 19.18 22.91 -3.35
C ILE A 489 19.00 22.60 -1.85
N MET A 490 17.77 22.37 -1.40
CA MET A 490 17.48 22.03 0.01
C MET A 490 18.11 20.69 0.42
N TYR A 491 18.12 19.70 -0.47
CA TYR A 491 18.88 18.46 -0.24
C TYR A 491 20.38 18.67 -0.21
N GLY A 492 20.93 19.50 -1.10
CA GLY A 492 22.33 19.89 -1.08
C GLY A 492 22.72 20.54 0.24
N LEU A 493 21.88 21.44 0.76
CA LEU A 493 22.05 22.06 2.08
C LEU A 493 21.97 21.01 3.20
N CYS A 494 20.99 20.10 3.15
CA CYS A 494 20.88 19.04 4.14
C CYS A 494 22.10 18.09 4.13
N PHE A 495 22.61 17.76 2.93
CA PHE A 495 23.82 16.95 2.76
C PHE A 495 25.04 17.65 3.34
N PHE A 496 25.23 18.93 3.02
CA PHE A 496 26.27 19.78 3.61
C PHE A 496 26.20 19.77 5.14
N VAL A 497 25.01 19.99 5.70
CA VAL A 497 24.78 19.96 7.15
C VAL A 497 25.08 18.57 7.75
N THR A 498 24.78 17.49 7.04
CA THR A 498 25.10 16.14 7.51
C THR A 498 26.59 15.86 7.56
N LEU A 499 27.34 16.28 6.53
CA LEU A 499 28.80 16.11 6.45
C LEU A 499 29.53 16.95 7.48
N PHE A 500 29.21 18.25 7.57
CA PHE A 500 29.94 19.17 8.43
C PHE A 500 29.46 19.20 9.89
N GLY A 501 28.36 18.51 10.23
CA GLY A 501 27.81 18.58 11.59
C GLY A 501 28.72 18.03 12.68
N SER A 502 29.61 17.08 12.37
CA SER A 502 30.65 16.61 13.31
C SER A 502 31.68 17.73 13.58
N HIS A 503 32.16 18.40 12.54
CA HIS A 503 33.06 19.55 12.65
C HIS A 503 32.43 20.73 13.38
N VAL A 504 31.16 21.04 13.11
CA VAL A 504 30.42 22.10 13.81
C VAL A 504 30.22 21.76 15.29
N SER A 505 30.05 20.48 15.64
CA SER A 505 30.01 20.04 17.03
C SER A 505 31.32 20.34 17.77
N ARG A 506 32.48 20.20 17.10
CA ARG A 506 33.79 20.61 17.63
C ARG A 506 33.95 22.13 17.70
N LEU A 507 33.40 22.86 16.72
CA LEU A 507 33.44 24.33 16.69
C LEU A 507 32.76 24.94 17.92
N ARG A 508 31.64 24.38 18.37
CA ARG A 508 30.97 24.80 19.61
C ARG A 508 31.90 24.78 20.83
N ARG A 509 32.73 23.75 20.96
CA ARG A 509 33.75 23.63 22.03
C ARG A 509 34.83 24.72 21.88
N VAL A 510 35.30 24.98 20.66
CA VAL A 510 36.27 26.04 20.34
C VAL A 510 35.72 27.43 20.68
N ILE A 511 34.45 27.70 20.34
CA ILE A 511 33.76 28.95 20.68
C ILE A 511 33.77 29.14 22.20
N CYS A 512 33.32 28.16 22.99
CA CYS A 512 33.35 28.29 24.45
C CYS A 512 34.78 28.42 25.02
N ALA A 513 35.78 27.78 24.41
CA ALA A 513 37.18 27.92 24.83
C ALA A 513 37.74 29.33 24.58
N SER A 514 37.30 29.99 23.51
CA SER A 514 37.68 31.37 23.21
C SER A 514 37.07 32.38 24.19
N TYR A 515 35.81 32.19 24.60
CA TYR A 515 35.12 33.08 25.55
C TYR A 515 35.53 32.83 27.00
N TYR A 516 35.89 31.59 27.38
CA TYR A 516 36.23 31.23 28.77
C TYR A 516 37.64 30.61 28.87
N PRO A 517 38.72 31.39 28.68
CA PRO A 517 40.08 30.87 28.62
C PRO A 517 40.61 30.34 29.96
N SER A 518 40.14 30.89 31.09
CA SER A 518 40.49 30.43 32.45
C SER A 518 39.89 29.06 32.75
N ARG A 519 38.57 28.92 32.51
CA ARG A 519 37.85 27.64 32.63
C ARG A 519 38.44 26.56 31.72
N GLU A 520 38.88 26.93 30.51
CA GLU A 520 39.55 25.99 29.63
C GLU A 520 40.87 25.46 30.20
N GLN A 521 41.63 26.30 30.91
CA GLN A 521 42.88 25.88 31.54
C GLN A 521 42.64 24.90 32.71
N GLU A 522 41.59 25.12 33.51
CA GLU A 522 41.18 24.20 34.58
C GLU A 522 40.83 22.82 34.01
N ARG A 523 40.02 22.79 32.95
CA ARG A 523 39.62 21.55 32.27
C ARG A 523 40.78 20.80 31.63
N ILE A 524 41.74 21.51 31.04
CA ILE A 524 42.97 20.92 30.50
C ILE A 524 43.80 20.29 31.62
N SER A 525 43.94 21.00 32.74
CA SER A 525 44.69 20.53 33.91
C SER A 525 44.02 19.29 34.54
N TYR A 526 42.69 19.30 34.65
CA TYR A 526 41.90 18.15 35.08
C TYR A 526 42.12 16.94 34.19
N LEU A 527 42.02 17.10 32.86
CA LEU A 527 42.23 16.00 31.90
C LEU A 527 43.65 15.44 31.98
N TYR A 528 44.65 16.32 32.10
CA TYR A 528 46.04 15.91 32.24
C TYR A 528 46.27 15.11 33.52
N ASN A 529 45.76 15.59 34.66
CA ASN A 529 45.86 14.90 35.95
C ASN A 529 45.10 13.58 35.95
N LEU A 530 43.95 13.51 35.28
CA LEU A 530 43.18 12.29 35.11
C LEU A 530 43.96 11.22 34.34
N LEU A 531 44.60 11.61 33.23
CA LEU A 531 45.44 10.73 32.43
C LEU A 531 46.66 10.25 33.21
N LEU A 532 47.33 11.15 33.92
CA LEU A 532 48.48 10.82 34.74
C LEU A 532 48.08 9.87 35.88
N SER A 533 46.98 10.17 36.59
CA SER A 533 46.46 9.34 37.68
C SER A 533 46.09 7.93 37.22
N ARG A 534 45.48 7.79 36.03
CA ARG A 534 45.17 6.48 35.45
C ARG A 534 46.44 5.66 35.20
N ARG A 535 47.51 6.28 34.71
CA ARG A 535 48.80 5.61 34.47
C ARG A 535 49.51 5.24 35.76
N THR A 536 49.57 6.14 36.74
CA THR A 536 50.16 5.86 38.05
C THR A 536 49.39 4.77 38.79
N ASN A 537 48.05 4.75 38.68
CA ASN A 537 47.23 3.73 39.31
C ASN A 537 47.40 2.36 38.66
N LEU A 538 47.51 2.29 37.33
CA LEU A 538 47.81 1.06 36.60
C LEU A 538 49.18 0.49 37.01
N LEU A 539 50.21 1.35 36.99
CA LEU A 539 51.57 0.98 37.39
C LEU A 539 51.63 0.55 38.85
N ALA A 540 50.99 1.30 39.76
CA ALA A 540 50.93 0.95 41.17
C ALA A 540 50.12 -0.34 41.42
N ALA A 541 49.06 -0.59 40.66
CA ALA A 541 48.31 -1.85 40.73
C ALA A 541 49.17 -3.03 40.28
N LEU A 542 49.94 -2.86 39.20
CA LEU A 542 50.87 -3.86 38.69
C LEU A 542 51.99 -4.13 39.72
N HIS A 543 52.62 -3.10 40.29
CA HIS A 543 53.60 -3.27 41.38
C HIS A 543 53.02 -4.00 42.60
N ARG A 544 51.79 -3.66 43.02
CA ARG A 544 51.12 -4.36 44.13
C ARG A 544 50.84 -5.82 43.80
N ALA A 545 50.40 -6.11 42.56
CA ALA A 545 50.13 -7.46 42.11
C ALA A 545 51.41 -8.32 42.07
N VAL A 546 52.51 -7.75 41.57
CA VAL A 546 53.83 -8.42 41.57
C VAL A 546 54.29 -8.71 43.00
N ARG A 547 54.23 -7.73 43.91
CA ARG A 547 54.65 -7.93 45.31
C ARG A 547 53.82 -8.99 46.04
N ARG A 548 52.50 -9.01 45.83
CA ARG A 548 51.63 -10.04 46.40
C ARG A 548 52.01 -11.43 45.90
N ARG A 549 52.10 -11.61 44.58
CA ARG A 549 52.46 -12.92 44.00
C ARG A 549 53.89 -13.36 44.33
N ALA A 550 54.83 -12.43 44.45
CA ALA A 550 56.19 -12.72 44.88
C ALA A 550 56.23 -13.19 46.36
N ALA A 551 55.39 -12.63 47.23
CA ALA A 551 55.23 -13.11 48.60
C ALA A 551 54.56 -14.50 48.65
N ASP A 552 53.55 -14.73 47.83
CA ASP A 552 52.83 -16.01 47.75
C ASP A 552 53.73 -17.16 47.26
N GLN A 553 54.68 -16.89 46.35
CA GLN A 553 55.69 -17.88 45.90
C GLN A 553 56.69 -18.29 47.01
N GLY A 554 56.75 -17.56 48.13
CA GLY A 554 57.54 -17.91 49.31
C GLY A 554 56.84 -18.88 50.26
N HIS A 555 55.52 -19.01 50.17
CA HIS A 555 54.76 -19.97 50.98
C HIS A 555 54.83 -21.35 50.32
N VAL A 556 55.73 -22.19 50.84
CA VAL A 556 55.72 -23.64 50.57
C VAL A 556 54.32 -24.15 50.92
N SER A 557 53.57 -24.63 49.94
CA SER A 557 52.24 -25.17 50.20
C SER A 557 52.37 -26.33 51.19
N ILE A 558 51.44 -26.47 52.13
CA ILE A 558 51.45 -27.52 53.17
C ILE A 558 51.65 -28.92 52.53
N LEU A 559 51.17 -29.10 51.31
CA LEU A 559 51.37 -30.28 50.46
C LEU A 559 52.83 -30.55 50.06
N GLN A 560 53.65 -29.53 49.78
CA GLN A 560 55.08 -29.70 49.50
C GLN A 560 55.88 -30.06 50.75
N VAL A 561 55.46 -29.59 51.93
CA VAL A 561 56.03 -30.01 53.22
C VAL A 561 55.68 -31.48 53.50
N LEU A 562 54.44 -31.90 53.21
CA LEU A 562 53.99 -33.29 53.31
C LEU A 562 54.71 -34.22 52.31
N ALA A 563 54.93 -33.78 51.07
CA ALA A 563 55.67 -34.54 50.06
C ALA A 563 57.13 -34.79 50.45
N ARG A 564 57.77 -33.86 51.17
CA ARG A 564 59.12 -34.04 51.72
C ARG A 564 59.18 -35.03 52.90
N ARG A 565 58.06 -35.28 53.57
CA ARG A 565 57.97 -36.11 54.78
C ARG A 565 57.48 -37.54 54.51
N CYS A 566 56.80 -37.78 53.40
CA CYS A 566 56.35 -39.11 52.94
C CYS A 566 56.96 -39.47 51.57
N PHE A 567 57.98 -40.33 51.56
CA PHE A 567 58.70 -40.76 50.35
C PHE A 567 57.78 -41.45 49.31
N CYS A 568 56.75 -42.16 49.76
CA CYS A 568 55.84 -42.94 48.89
C CYS A 568 54.87 -42.07 48.07
N LEU A 569 54.58 -40.83 48.50
CA LEU A 569 53.66 -39.91 47.83
C LEU A 569 54.39 -38.92 46.89
N ALA A 570 55.72 -38.87 46.96
CA ALA A 570 56.54 -37.99 46.15
C ALA A 570 56.38 -38.18 44.62
N PRO A 571 56.39 -39.40 44.05
CA PRO A 571 56.28 -39.55 42.59
C PRO A 571 54.90 -39.16 42.04
N PHE A 572 53.82 -39.39 42.81
CA PHE A 572 52.46 -39.03 42.40
C PHE A 572 52.22 -37.52 42.42
N ILE A 573 52.74 -36.81 43.44
CA ILE A 573 52.60 -35.35 43.55
C ILE A 573 53.45 -34.63 42.50
N ASN A 574 54.65 -35.15 42.18
CA ASN A 574 55.53 -34.56 41.17
C ASN A 574 55.02 -34.72 39.73
N HIS A 575 54.22 -35.77 39.45
CA HIS A 575 53.63 -35.99 38.13
C HIS A 575 52.45 -35.05 37.85
N PHE A 576 51.63 -34.76 38.87
CA PHE A 576 50.45 -33.91 38.73
C PHE A 576 50.72 -32.40 38.94
N TRP A 577 51.81 -32.03 39.62
CA TRP A 577 52.17 -30.64 39.87
C TRP A 577 53.58 -30.31 39.38
N ARG A 578 53.74 -30.18 38.05
CA ARG A 578 54.88 -29.45 37.50
C ARG A 578 54.64 -27.96 37.77
N GLN A 579 55.47 -27.33 38.61
CA GLN A 579 55.40 -25.88 38.81
C GLN A 579 55.74 -25.19 37.49
N GLN A 580 54.73 -24.81 36.72
CA GLN A 580 54.90 -23.91 35.59
C GLN A 580 55.22 -22.53 36.13
N ALA A 581 56.34 -21.95 35.68
CA ALA A 581 56.66 -20.58 36.00
C ALA A 581 55.61 -19.67 35.34
N TYR A 582 55.17 -18.64 36.04
CA TYR A 582 54.17 -17.69 35.54
C TYR A 582 54.67 -16.26 35.72
N CYS A 583 54.20 -15.36 34.86
CA CYS A 583 54.54 -13.94 34.96
C CYS A 583 54.01 -13.37 36.28
N LEU A 584 54.89 -12.77 37.10
CA LEU A 584 54.48 -12.14 38.37
C LEU A 584 53.56 -10.93 38.17
N GLY A 585 53.64 -10.27 37.01
CA GLY A 585 52.81 -9.11 36.65
C GLY A 585 51.37 -9.49 36.28
N CYS A 586 51.18 -10.27 35.21
CA CYS A 586 49.87 -10.63 34.68
C CYS A 586 49.33 -11.98 35.19
N GLY A 587 50.18 -12.86 35.71
CA GLY A 587 49.79 -14.21 36.14
C GLY A 587 49.66 -15.25 35.03
N GLN A 588 50.08 -14.94 33.79
CA GLN A 588 50.04 -15.90 32.68
C GLN A 588 51.10 -17.00 32.85
N PRO A 589 50.75 -18.29 32.69
CA PRO A 589 51.70 -19.40 32.74
C PRO A 589 52.64 -19.36 31.53
N GLN A 590 53.83 -19.93 31.70
CA GLN A 590 54.81 -20.08 30.63
C GLN A 590 54.44 -21.28 29.74
N ASP A 591 54.05 -21.01 28.50
CA ASP A 591 53.80 -22.05 27.49
C ASP A 591 55.13 -22.66 27.02
N GLU A 592 55.20 -24.00 26.94
CA GLU A 592 56.43 -24.76 26.66
C GLU A 592 57.06 -24.48 25.27
N GLY A 593 56.36 -23.77 24.36
CA GLY A 593 56.83 -23.44 23.01
C GLY A 593 57.31 -22.00 22.78
N ALA A 594 57.27 -21.12 23.78
CA ALA A 594 57.60 -19.70 23.61
C ALA A 594 58.56 -19.18 24.70
N THR A 595 59.76 -19.76 24.76
CA THR A 595 60.83 -19.32 25.67
C THR A 595 61.31 -17.89 25.43
N GLU A 596 60.93 -17.27 24.31
CA GLU A 596 61.38 -15.93 23.89
C GLU A 596 60.58 -14.77 24.50
N ASN A 597 59.44 -15.05 25.17
CA ASN A 597 58.50 -14.02 25.62
C ASN A 597 58.60 -13.64 27.12
N PHE A 598 59.53 -14.23 27.87
CA PHE A 598 59.68 -14.00 29.32
C PHE A 598 61.08 -13.52 29.68
N VAL A 599 61.15 -12.47 30.50
CA VAL A 599 62.37 -11.84 30.99
C VAL A 599 62.54 -12.17 32.48
N SER A 600 63.68 -12.77 32.82
CA SER A 600 64.06 -13.08 34.20
C SER A 600 64.96 -12.00 34.79
N CYS A 601 64.99 -11.93 36.13
CA CYS A 601 65.80 -10.95 36.84
C CYS A 601 67.26 -11.41 37.02
N SER A 602 68.22 -10.54 36.69
CA SER A 602 69.66 -10.82 36.72
C SER A 602 70.25 -10.90 38.14
N THR A 603 69.55 -10.42 39.19
CA THR A 603 70.06 -10.49 40.56
C THR A 603 70.00 -11.91 41.12
N PRO A 604 71.11 -12.44 41.66
CA PRO A 604 71.10 -13.72 42.36
C PRO A 604 70.12 -13.66 43.55
N ALA A 605 69.35 -14.72 43.74
CA ALA A 605 68.25 -14.86 44.72
C ALA A 605 66.91 -14.14 44.42
N CYS A 606 66.79 -13.34 43.34
CA CYS A 606 65.49 -12.79 42.94
C CYS A 606 64.77 -13.70 41.93
N ARG A 607 63.56 -14.16 42.27
CA ARG A 607 62.73 -15.03 41.42
C ARG A 607 61.83 -14.26 40.45
N GLY A 608 62.25 -13.06 40.04
CA GLY A 608 61.45 -12.18 39.18
C GLY A 608 61.34 -12.75 37.77
N LEU A 609 60.14 -13.16 37.35
CA LEU A 609 59.82 -13.57 35.98
C LEU A 609 58.66 -12.71 35.44
N PHE A 610 58.87 -12.07 34.29
CA PHE A 610 57.89 -11.16 33.68
C PHE A 610 57.72 -11.48 32.19
N CYS A 611 56.51 -11.38 31.65
CA CYS A 611 56.33 -11.36 30.19
C CYS A 611 56.81 -10.02 29.62
N LEU A 612 57.14 -9.97 28.31
CA LEU A 612 57.61 -8.76 27.62
C LEU A 612 56.71 -7.53 27.86
N THR A 613 55.39 -7.71 27.88
CA THR A 613 54.44 -6.60 28.11
C THR A 613 54.52 -6.07 29.54
N CYS A 614 54.56 -6.94 30.55
CA CYS A 614 54.75 -6.51 31.94
C CYS A 614 56.15 -5.95 32.19
N PHE A 615 57.17 -6.47 31.50
CA PHE A 615 58.54 -5.96 31.54
C PHE A 615 58.61 -4.51 31.04
N HIS A 616 58.04 -4.22 29.86
CA HIS A 616 57.98 -2.86 29.33
C HIS A 616 57.19 -1.91 30.23
N HIS A 617 56.12 -2.39 30.89
CA HIS A 617 55.34 -1.57 31.82
C HIS A 617 56.04 -1.32 33.17
N LEU A 618 57.11 -2.05 33.50
CA LEU A 618 57.88 -1.91 34.75
C LEU A 618 59.14 -1.03 34.59
N ASP A 619 59.27 -0.30 33.48
CA ASP A 619 60.41 0.58 33.17
C ASP A 619 61.77 -0.11 33.39
N ASN A 620 61.87 -1.38 32.98
CA ASN A 620 63.08 -2.21 33.09
C ASN A 620 63.61 -2.39 34.52
N THR A 621 62.80 -2.17 35.56
CA THR A 621 63.18 -2.38 36.96
C THR A 621 62.38 -3.51 37.59
N CYS A 622 63.07 -4.42 38.27
CA CYS A 622 62.41 -5.49 38.99
C CYS A 622 61.73 -4.93 40.25
N SER A 623 60.41 -5.02 40.37
CA SER A 623 59.70 -4.49 41.54
C SER A 623 59.87 -5.32 42.83
N VAL A 624 60.63 -6.42 42.78
CA VAL A 624 60.96 -7.29 43.91
C VAL A 624 62.30 -6.90 44.53
N CYS A 625 63.36 -6.74 43.72
CA CYS A 625 64.72 -6.43 44.19
C CYS A 625 65.22 -5.03 43.81
N ALA A 626 64.40 -4.23 43.12
CA ALA A 626 64.73 -2.89 42.61
C ALA A 626 65.95 -2.84 41.66
N SER A 627 66.38 -3.97 41.12
CA SER A 627 67.51 -4.06 40.18
C SER A 627 67.07 -3.88 38.72
N PRO A 628 67.91 -3.28 37.84
CA PRO A 628 67.64 -3.21 36.42
C PRO A 628 67.62 -4.61 35.78
N LEU A 629 66.60 -4.86 34.97
CA LEU A 629 66.39 -6.07 34.18
C LEU A 629 67.05 -5.87 32.80
N SER A 630 67.94 -6.78 32.40
CA SER A 630 68.59 -6.73 31.07
C SER A 630 67.89 -7.68 30.09
N TYR A 631 67.48 -7.17 28.93
CA TYR A 631 66.91 -7.96 27.83
C TYR A 631 68.04 -8.31 26.84
N GLN A 632 68.17 -9.58 26.46
CA GLN A 632 69.20 -10.11 25.55
C GLN A 632 68.63 -10.58 24.18
N GLY A 633 67.54 -9.96 23.70
CA GLY A 633 66.95 -10.30 22.39
C GLY A 633 67.07 -9.16 21.37
N GLU A 634 67.49 -9.50 20.16
CA GLU A 634 67.55 -8.61 19.00
C GLU A 634 66.14 -8.49 18.39
N LEU A 635 65.64 -7.25 18.23
CA LEU A 635 64.24 -6.98 17.91
C LEU A 635 64.04 -6.76 16.41
N ASP A 636 63.62 -7.80 15.70
CA ASP A 636 62.97 -7.67 14.40
C ASP A 636 61.48 -7.37 14.61
N LEU A 637 61.10 -6.09 14.46
CA LEU A 637 59.71 -5.65 14.43
C LEU A 637 59.26 -5.61 12.97
N GLU A 638 58.45 -6.58 12.56
CA GLU A 638 57.70 -6.48 11.31
C GLU A 638 56.64 -5.36 11.43
N LEU A 639 56.74 -4.38 10.53
CA LEU A 639 55.84 -3.24 10.42
C LEU A 639 54.73 -3.60 9.42
N ASP A 640 53.50 -3.76 9.92
CA ASP A 640 52.33 -3.93 9.04
C ASP A 640 51.96 -2.59 8.38
N SER A 641 51.87 -2.58 7.05
CA SER A 641 52.02 -1.38 6.19
C SER A 641 50.75 -0.54 5.96
N SER A 642 49.70 -0.70 6.76
CA SER A 642 48.36 -0.14 6.43
C SER A 642 47.98 1.20 7.10
N ASP A 643 48.81 1.78 7.97
CA ASP A 643 48.49 3.02 8.70
C ASP A 643 49.57 4.11 8.52
N GLU A 644 49.51 4.88 7.41
CA GLU A 644 50.53 5.89 7.03
C GLU A 644 50.66 7.12 7.96
N GLU A 645 49.86 7.27 9.02
CA GLU A 645 49.97 8.42 9.96
C GLU A 645 50.55 8.08 11.34
N GLY A 646 50.76 6.80 11.65
CA GLY A 646 51.62 6.37 12.76
C GLY A 646 53.06 6.90 12.69
N PRO A 647 53.74 6.91 11.52
CA PRO A 647 55.15 7.25 11.40
C PRO A 647 55.48 8.71 11.74
N ARG A 648 54.59 9.67 11.43
CA ARG A 648 54.88 11.11 11.62
C ARG A 648 54.85 11.56 13.08
N LEU A 649 53.98 10.95 13.89
CA LEU A 649 53.96 11.17 15.34
C LEU A 649 55.11 10.41 16.04
N TRP A 650 55.52 9.26 15.48
CA TRP A 650 56.68 8.50 15.92
C TRP A 650 58.01 9.23 15.63
N LEU A 651 58.15 9.86 14.45
CA LEU A 651 59.31 10.67 14.07
C LEU A 651 59.47 11.94 14.93
N ALA A 652 58.37 12.55 15.38
CA ALA A 652 58.41 13.64 16.35
C ALA A 652 58.88 13.18 17.75
N ALA A 653 58.65 11.92 18.09
CA ALA A 653 59.14 11.29 19.32
C ALA A 653 60.59 10.77 19.20
N ALA A 654 61.01 10.36 18.00
CA ALA A 654 62.36 9.86 17.71
C ALA A 654 63.46 10.94 17.72
N ARG A 655 63.10 12.24 17.67
CA ARG A 655 64.04 13.38 17.88
C ARG A 655 64.67 13.44 19.30
N ARG A 656 64.53 12.38 20.11
CA ARG A 656 64.96 12.32 21.52
C ARG A 656 65.86 11.12 21.83
N LYS A 657 66.74 10.67 20.92
CA LYS A 657 67.79 9.69 21.26
C LYS A 657 69.16 10.10 20.71
N ASP A 658 70.20 9.58 21.38
CA ASP A 658 71.63 9.90 21.27
C ASP A 658 72.14 10.19 19.84
N PRO A 659 73.04 11.17 19.63
CA PRO A 659 73.58 11.54 18.32
C PRO A 659 74.36 10.40 17.63
N ALA A 660 74.87 9.42 18.37
CA ALA A 660 75.51 8.23 17.80
C ALA A 660 74.52 7.25 17.15
N GLN A 661 73.26 7.23 17.63
CA GLN A 661 72.20 6.37 17.13
C GLN A 661 71.50 6.97 15.89
N GLU A 662 71.58 8.30 15.74
CA GLU A 662 71.07 9.07 14.60
C GLU A 662 71.82 8.74 13.29
N GLY A 663 73.14 8.50 13.37
CA GLY A 663 73.97 8.11 12.21
C GLY A 663 73.61 6.72 11.67
N LEU A 664 73.46 5.73 12.57
CA LEU A 664 73.13 4.35 12.22
C LEU A 664 71.70 4.24 11.63
N LEU A 665 70.76 5.02 12.17
CA LEU A 665 69.38 5.09 11.66
C LEU A 665 69.30 5.79 10.30
N ARG A 666 70.08 6.85 10.05
CA ARG A 666 70.18 7.48 8.72
C ARG A 666 70.75 6.53 7.68
N GLN A 667 71.78 5.77 8.03
CA GLN A 667 72.43 4.81 7.12
C GLN A 667 71.48 3.67 6.74
N ARG A 668 70.73 3.12 7.71
CA ARG A 668 69.67 2.12 7.45
C ARG A 668 68.49 2.67 6.65
N LEU A 669 68.16 3.96 6.81
CA LEU A 669 67.11 4.63 6.02
C LEU A 669 67.53 4.87 4.57
N GLN A 670 68.81 5.18 4.33
CA GLN A 670 69.37 5.30 2.98
C GLN A 670 69.45 3.95 2.25
N GLU A 671 69.74 2.86 2.95
CA GLU A 671 69.66 1.50 2.40
C GLU A 671 68.23 1.05 2.09
N ALA A 672 67.26 1.44 2.92
CA ALA A 672 65.84 1.16 2.70
C ALA A 672 65.24 1.98 1.54
N LEU A 673 65.60 3.26 1.42
CA LEU A 673 65.23 4.15 0.29
C LEU A 673 65.92 3.75 -1.02
N GLY A 674 67.17 3.30 -0.96
CA GLY A 674 67.90 2.79 -2.13
C GLY A 674 67.30 1.48 -2.69
N ARG A 675 66.76 0.62 -1.82
CA ARG A 675 66.07 -0.61 -2.25
C ARG A 675 64.69 -0.34 -2.87
N THR A 676 63.95 0.67 -2.39
CA THR A 676 62.62 1.03 -2.93
C THR A 676 62.68 1.74 -4.29
N LEU A 677 63.78 2.42 -4.62
CA LEU A 677 64.01 3.01 -5.95
C LEU A 677 64.43 1.99 -7.03
N SER A 678 64.94 0.81 -6.64
CA SER A 678 65.32 -0.24 -7.61
C SER A 678 64.17 -1.14 -8.06
N SER A 679 63.03 -1.16 -7.35
CA SER A 679 61.90 -2.05 -7.64
C SER A 679 60.72 -1.38 -8.37
N THR A 680 60.84 -0.12 -8.75
CA THR A 680 59.84 0.61 -9.57
C THR A 680 60.51 1.48 -10.64
N SER A 681 61.24 0.85 -11.56
CA SER A 681 61.49 1.44 -12.88
C SER A 681 61.72 0.35 -13.94
N SER A 682 60.63 -0.26 -14.39
CA SER A 682 60.58 -0.89 -15.71
C SER A 682 59.19 -0.77 -16.30
N SER A 683 59.15 -0.41 -17.58
CA SER A 683 58.00 -0.23 -18.49
C SER A 683 57.20 1.08 -18.39
N GLU A 684 57.65 2.12 -19.11
CA GLU A 684 56.96 2.54 -20.34
C GLU A 684 57.95 3.29 -21.25
N TYR A 685 58.02 2.81 -22.49
CA TYR A 685 58.86 3.31 -23.59
C TYR A 685 57.93 3.87 -24.66
N SER A 686 58.14 5.12 -25.08
CA SER A 686 57.95 5.60 -26.47
C SER A 686 58.43 7.05 -26.62
N ASP A 687 59.69 7.17 -27.06
CA ASP A 687 60.12 7.76 -28.34
C ASP A 687 59.71 9.19 -28.81
N LEU A 688 60.78 9.88 -29.28
CA LEU A 688 60.90 11.03 -30.23
C LEU A 688 60.77 12.45 -29.62
N ASP A 689 61.67 13.42 -29.79
CA ASP A 689 62.83 13.59 -30.69
C ASP A 689 63.80 14.67 -30.14
N GLU A 690 65.02 14.66 -30.68
CA GLU A 690 66.11 15.66 -30.65
C GLU A 690 65.59 17.12 -30.84
N GLU A 691 66.24 18.20 -30.37
CA GLU A 691 67.61 18.64 -30.61
C GLU A 691 67.86 19.91 -29.75
N SER A 692 69.07 20.09 -29.23
CA SER A 692 69.58 21.34 -28.59
C SER A 692 69.78 22.48 -29.62
N PRO A 693 69.96 23.77 -29.24
CA PRO A 693 70.20 24.35 -27.91
C PRO A 693 69.13 25.28 -27.35
#